data_AF-A0A7C3KZX8-F1
#
_entry.id   AF-A0A7C3KZX8-F1
#
_cell.length_a   1.000
_cell.length_b   1.000
_cell.length_c   1.000
_cell.angle_alpha   90.00
_cell.angle_beta   90.00
_cell.angle_gamma   90.00
#
_symmetry.space_group_name_H-M   'P 1'
#
loop_
_entity.id
_entity.type
_entity.pdbx_description
1 polymer ?
#
loop_
_entity_poly.entity_id
_entity_poly.type
_entity_poly.pdbx_seq_one_letter_code
_entity_poly.pdbx_strand_id
1 'polypeptide(L)'
;MKNAWRNLCLAAIVAAAGTASAQPTITSLGGGVPQGVTNSISGTVYISGGGLVTAGGTRWTLSGSTLTGLDLGGTGGGTISADGVYQIGNILNNPQVSGNTATGVSPPFSTTPTLVPALLAATESRGARWDSSSSSWTGLGSLPIVPSLMVYGSGSSGGSTGSFLNPNSISANGRFVVGLGYISTYNNAAGATISSNTFQWRAWVWDANTNAFTVLPTPFRTSSNTWRRRTGNPYAVSNDGLVIVGAQEHNVASTPTADPDGGRPVVWRWNAGTSQYEMSYLPNGTNESGFPYTYSTTPGSFFMNPAGTIIVGRAADTSGGLFIAKWLWNAGTNSWDAPIEIGRNLSTPASWLPGSVTSCGLPPVLSPTGMSEDGNIIVGTATYSTCGSFMSGGFIWTAASGMITDWYDYNVAAGTPGIFANYGPIGDAGDPNRGLPKLGFPSGISPDGNQIVGFQGGTQRIPGAAPWILQVTGGPACVAPTITLNPTTPTNYSACSSSIILNVAASGTQSFSYQWYKNGTPIVDGVQPTGSNATGATSNQLRINPPLSAADAGTYYAVVTGPCGSPAQSANAIVQVDPAFPAATNDTCATPQIVNQGTNVLAPAQSPCGSFIDDPNNFSGCATAIKADLWFQFTPATTQNYRIETCGSNYDTVVSVYDSCNGGELACNNDLNIGPTAGCSSQRSRIGSISLNAGTPYLIRIAAPSTAFLGSTSTANLSINPAPAPAPNDNCANATVATVGANPLDTTESTNDGASSCVTPLSRDVWFQYSPPGPGKLRLATCPGTTWNTVLSVHEGSCFGTELACNDNAGVTGCSQQSIISNLRLQSGTTYFIRVGGNTTTAFGAGTLTLGFTCDADFDDGTGTGTPDGGVTIDDLLYYLAIFESGVIAADVDDGSGTGTPDGGVTIDDLLYFLVRFEAGC
;
A
#
# COMPACT_ATOMS: atom_id res chain seq x y z
N MET A 1 -40.20 -30.98 36.65
CA MET A 1 -38.83 -30.52 37.01
C MET A 1 -37.86 -31.35 36.19
N LYS A 2 -37.31 -30.77 35.11
CA LYS A 2 -36.08 -29.94 35.14
C LYS A 2 -34.89 -30.91 35.02
N ASN A 3 -34.42 -31.30 33.84
CA ASN A 3 -33.99 -30.47 32.70
C ASN A 3 -34.32 -31.15 31.35
N ALA A 4 -35.59 -31.15 30.94
CA ALA A 4 -36.14 -30.20 29.96
C ALA A 4 -35.69 -30.49 28.52
N TRP A 5 -36.60 -30.75 27.58
CA TRP A 5 -37.46 -29.70 26.99
C TRP A 5 -36.69 -28.41 26.62
N ARG A 6 -35.40 -28.57 26.26
CA ARG A 6 -34.52 -27.47 25.87
C ARG A 6 -33.96 -27.57 24.45
N ASN A 7 -34.30 -28.58 23.64
CA ASN A 7 -34.02 -28.57 22.17
C ASN A 7 -35.08 -29.30 21.31
N LEU A 8 -36.34 -29.40 21.78
CA LEU A 8 -37.49 -29.61 20.88
C LEU A 8 -38.10 -28.27 20.39
N CYS A 9 -37.45 -27.14 20.67
CA CYS A 9 -37.89 -25.84 20.18
C CYS A 9 -36.72 -25.13 19.53
N LEU A 10 -36.67 -25.24 18.20
CA LEU A 10 -36.39 -24.20 17.21
C LEU A 10 -36.22 -25.02 15.91
N ALA A 11 -37.24 -25.57 15.25
CA ALA A 11 -38.38 -24.83 14.68
C ALA A 11 -38.01 -23.45 14.06
N ALA A 12 -36.71 -23.12 13.94
CA ALA A 12 -36.23 -21.83 13.48
C ALA A 12 -34.76 -21.92 13.07
N ILE A 13 -34.50 -22.51 11.90
CA ILE A 13 -33.56 -21.89 10.94
C ILE A 13 -34.33 -21.70 9.61
N VAL A 14 -35.61 -21.35 9.75
CA VAL A 14 -36.47 -20.77 8.73
C VAL A 14 -37.22 -19.62 9.39
N ALA A 15 -36.47 -18.69 9.98
CA ALA A 15 -36.88 -17.31 10.25
C ALA A 15 -35.64 -16.57 10.76
N ALA A 16 -35.27 -15.49 10.05
CA ALA A 16 -34.15 -14.58 10.28
C ALA A 16 -32.79 -14.94 9.63
N ALA A 17 -32.39 -14.06 8.70
CA ALA A 17 -31.11 -13.90 7.98
C ALA A 17 -30.71 -15.07 7.07
N GLY A 18 -30.67 -14.98 5.75
CA GLY A 18 -30.50 -13.86 4.83
C GLY A 18 -29.59 -14.41 3.72
N THR A 19 -30.17 -14.68 2.55
CA THR A 19 -29.51 -14.97 1.25
C THR A 19 -28.06 -15.50 1.30
N ALA A 20 -27.90 -16.82 1.39
CA ALA A 20 -26.65 -17.46 0.96
C ALA A 20 -26.69 -17.62 -0.57
N SER A 21 -25.85 -16.87 -1.27
CA SER A 21 -25.57 -17.05 -2.70
C SER A 21 -24.33 -17.95 -2.81
N ALA A 22 -24.54 -19.22 -3.14
CA ALA A 22 -23.45 -20.12 -3.43
C ALA A 22 -22.90 -19.85 -4.84
N GLN A 23 -21.58 -19.95 -5.02
CA GLN A 23 -21.02 -20.50 -6.25
C GLN A 23 -20.62 -21.95 -5.92
N PRO A 24 -21.50 -22.92 -6.17
CA PRO A 24 -21.21 -24.31 -5.90
C PRO A 24 -20.50 -24.95 -7.08
N THR A 25 -19.25 -25.36 -6.91
CA THR A 25 -18.78 -26.57 -7.61
C THR A 25 -19.36 -27.74 -6.85
N ILE A 26 -20.39 -28.43 -7.35
CA ILE A 26 -21.01 -29.54 -6.62
C ILE A 26 -21.40 -30.73 -7.49
N THR A 27 -20.96 -31.91 -7.04
CA THR A 27 -21.46 -33.27 -7.37
C THR A 27 -22.10 -33.93 -6.12
N SER A 28 -22.99 -34.92 -6.29
CA SER A 28 -24.26 -35.29 -5.56
C SER A 28 -24.38 -35.64 -4.03
N LEU A 29 -25.61 -35.98 -3.56
CA LEU A 29 -26.33 -35.73 -2.28
C LEU A 29 -26.61 -36.91 -1.30
N GLY A 30 -27.00 -36.57 -0.05
CA GLY A 30 -28.26 -37.04 0.57
C GLY A 30 -28.18 -38.02 1.76
N GLY A 31 -28.66 -37.59 2.93
CA GLY A 31 -29.01 -38.48 4.04
C GLY A 31 -30.37 -39.14 3.78
N GLY A 32 -30.34 -40.34 3.22
CA GLY A 32 -31.50 -41.15 2.84
C GLY A 32 -31.21 -41.83 1.50
N VAL A 33 -31.13 -43.16 1.50
CA VAL A 33 -30.67 -43.98 0.35
C VAL A 33 -31.34 -43.53 -0.96
N PRO A 34 -30.58 -43.03 -1.96
CA PRO A 34 -31.05 -42.92 -3.33
C PRO A 34 -31.20 -44.34 -3.89
N GLN A 35 -32.43 -44.75 -4.22
CA GLN A 35 -32.60 -45.84 -5.17
C GLN A 35 -32.19 -45.31 -6.55
N GLY A 36 -30.90 -45.43 -6.88
CA GLY A 36 -30.35 -45.22 -8.22
C GLY A 36 -29.69 -43.86 -8.48
N VAL A 37 -28.48 -43.65 -7.93
CA VAL A 37 -27.45 -42.80 -8.56
C VAL A 37 -26.26 -43.71 -8.82
N THR A 38 -26.10 -44.17 -10.05
CA THR A 38 -25.11 -45.20 -10.44
C THR A 38 -23.90 -44.61 -11.15
N ASN A 39 -23.14 -43.76 -10.48
CA ASN A 39 -21.83 -43.33 -10.98
C ASN A 39 -20.93 -43.03 -9.78
N SER A 40 -19.89 -43.84 -9.57
CA SER A 40 -18.83 -43.57 -8.60
C SER A 40 -18.06 -42.32 -9.02
N ILE A 41 -18.28 -41.20 -8.32
CA ILE A 41 -17.55 -39.95 -8.54
C ILE A 41 -16.13 -40.13 -8.00
N SER A 42 -15.10 -39.81 -8.79
CA SER A 42 -13.74 -39.56 -8.29
C SER A 42 -13.56 -38.05 -8.07
N GLY A 43 -13.34 -37.59 -6.84
CA GLY A 43 -13.11 -36.17 -6.54
C GLY A 43 -13.67 -35.73 -5.18
N THR A 44 -13.36 -34.49 -4.79
CA THR A 44 -13.85 -33.87 -3.55
C THR A 44 -14.63 -32.59 -3.84
N VAL A 45 -15.82 -32.43 -3.25
CA VAL A 45 -16.72 -31.27 -3.43
C VAL A 45 -16.93 -30.54 -2.11
N TYR A 46 -16.96 -29.20 -2.16
CA TYR A 46 -17.12 -28.35 -0.98
C TYR A 46 -18.36 -27.44 -1.04
N ILE A 47 -19.15 -27.44 0.03
CA ILE A 47 -20.40 -26.67 0.12
C ILE A 47 -20.38 -25.85 1.41
N SER A 48 -20.65 -24.55 1.32
CA SER A 48 -20.91 -23.72 2.49
C SER A 48 -22.39 -23.69 2.86
N GLY A 49 -22.67 -23.67 4.16
CA GLY A 49 -24.02 -23.59 4.68
C GLY A 49 -24.08 -23.00 6.09
N GLY A 50 -25.29 -22.95 6.66
CA GLY A 50 -25.50 -22.69 8.08
C GLY A 50 -25.13 -23.92 8.93
N GLY A 51 -24.88 -23.69 10.22
CA GLY A 51 -24.33 -24.69 11.15
C GLY A 51 -25.12 -25.98 11.27
N LEU A 52 -24.44 -27.07 11.62
CA LEU A 52 -25.02 -28.41 11.77
C LEU A 52 -25.87 -28.51 13.04
N VAL A 53 -25.44 -27.80 14.08
CA VAL A 53 -26.04 -27.81 15.43
C VAL A 53 -26.10 -26.44 16.10
N THR A 54 -25.37 -25.43 15.59
CA THR A 54 -25.34 -24.05 16.12
C THR A 54 -25.47 -23.02 14.99
N ALA A 55 -25.60 -21.72 15.28
CA ALA A 55 -25.75 -20.66 14.27
C ALA A 55 -24.46 -20.35 13.45
N GLY A 56 -23.48 -21.26 13.43
CA GLY A 56 -22.18 -21.10 12.77
C GLY A 56 -22.17 -21.37 11.27
N GLY A 57 -21.01 -21.25 10.64
CA GLY A 57 -20.80 -21.70 9.26
C GLY A 57 -20.51 -23.20 9.22
N THR A 58 -20.94 -23.90 8.17
CA THR A 58 -20.54 -25.28 7.92
C THR A 58 -19.86 -25.44 6.57
N ARG A 59 -18.95 -26.42 6.52
CA ARG A 59 -18.37 -26.96 5.30
C ARG A 59 -18.76 -28.41 5.16
N TRP A 60 -19.30 -28.77 4.01
CA TRP A 60 -19.55 -30.16 3.66
C TRP A 60 -18.50 -30.64 2.66
N THR A 61 -18.01 -31.86 2.84
CA THR A 61 -17.02 -32.52 1.99
C THR A 61 -17.60 -33.83 1.46
N LEU A 62 -17.80 -33.95 0.15
CA LEU A 62 -18.14 -35.23 -0.49
C LEU A 62 -16.86 -35.90 -0.98
N SER A 63 -16.58 -37.15 -0.57
CA SER A 63 -15.50 -37.97 -1.12
C SER A 63 -16.09 -39.30 -1.61
N GLY A 64 -16.07 -39.53 -2.92
CA GLY A 64 -16.79 -40.65 -3.53
C GLY A 64 -18.31 -40.50 -3.36
N SER A 65 -18.93 -41.43 -2.64
CA SER A 65 -20.36 -41.38 -2.27
C SER A 65 -20.60 -40.92 -0.82
N THR A 66 -19.56 -40.53 -0.09
CA THR A 66 -19.64 -40.21 1.35
C THR A 66 -19.60 -38.70 1.57
N LEU A 67 -20.68 -38.13 2.11
CA LEU A 67 -20.77 -36.71 2.49
C LEU A 67 -20.46 -36.56 3.99
N THR A 68 -19.49 -35.71 4.33
CA THR A 68 -19.08 -35.38 5.71
C THR A 68 -19.24 -33.90 5.98
N GLY A 69 -19.89 -33.54 7.10
CA GLY A 69 -20.08 -32.15 7.50
C GLY A 69 -19.10 -31.76 8.61
N LEU A 70 -18.46 -30.61 8.47
CA LEU A 70 -17.63 -29.96 9.48
C LEU A 70 -18.31 -28.67 9.93
N ASP A 71 -18.63 -28.58 11.22
CA ASP A 71 -19.09 -27.33 11.83
C ASP A 71 -17.87 -26.43 12.02
N LEU A 72 -17.88 -25.25 11.39
CA LEU A 72 -16.76 -24.30 11.43
C LEU A 72 -16.88 -23.34 12.62
N GLY A 73 -18.02 -23.32 13.33
CA GLY A 73 -18.32 -22.31 14.36
C GLY A 73 -18.62 -20.92 13.78
N GLY A 74 -18.80 -19.91 14.65
CA GLY A 74 -19.11 -18.52 14.26
C GLY A 74 -20.61 -18.13 14.28
N THR A 75 -20.98 -17.02 13.65
CA THR A 75 -22.37 -16.58 13.44
C THR A 75 -22.60 -16.26 11.96
N GLY A 76 -23.26 -17.17 11.25
CA GLY A 76 -23.70 -16.97 9.87
C GLY A 76 -22.81 -17.60 8.80
N GLY A 77 -23.46 -18.20 7.79
CA GLY A 77 -22.83 -18.79 6.61
C GLY A 77 -22.53 -17.73 5.54
N GLY A 78 -21.38 -17.88 4.88
CA GLY A 78 -20.96 -17.02 3.77
C GLY A 78 -20.39 -17.81 2.59
N THR A 79 -19.90 -17.07 1.60
CA THR A 79 -19.38 -17.58 0.32
C THR A 79 -18.12 -18.40 0.52
N ILE A 80 -17.97 -19.48 -0.24
CA ILE A 80 -16.78 -20.34 -0.28
C ILE A 80 -16.02 -20.10 -1.57
N SER A 81 -14.69 -20.20 -1.53
CA SER A 81 -13.85 -20.20 -2.74
C SER A 81 -14.13 -21.44 -3.58
N ALA A 82 -13.85 -21.38 -4.89
CA ALA A 82 -14.17 -22.45 -5.83
C ALA A 82 -13.32 -23.71 -5.60
N ASP A 83 -12.11 -23.55 -5.08
CA ASP A 83 -11.24 -24.64 -4.60
C ASP A 83 -11.73 -25.25 -3.27
N GLY A 84 -12.72 -24.61 -2.64
CA GLY A 84 -13.28 -24.96 -1.35
C GLY A 84 -12.33 -24.83 -0.17
N VAL A 85 -11.15 -24.24 -0.36
CA VAL A 85 -10.12 -24.09 0.68
C VAL A 85 -10.50 -23.01 1.68
N TYR A 86 -11.20 -21.96 1.22
CA TYR A 86 -11.48 -20.77 2.01
C TYR A 86 -12.98 -20.48 2.09
N GLN A 87 -13.45 -20.00 3.23
CA GLN A 87 -14.84 -19.59 3.42
C GLN A 87 -14.90 -18.25 4.15
N ILE A 88 -15.79 -17.35 3.74
CA ILE A 88 -16.04 -16.09 4.45
C ILE A 88 -17.26 -16.20 5.35
N GLY A 89 -17.27 -15.41 6.42
CA GLY A 89 -18.38 -15.36 7.36
C GLY A 89 -18.15 -14.31 8.43
N ASN A 90 -19.05 -14.27 9.41
CA ASN A 90 -18.90 -13.43 10.59
C ASN A 90 -18.66 -14.31 11.83
N ILE A 91 -17.77 -13.88 12.74
CA ILE A 91 -17.47 -14.60 13.98
C ILE A 91 -17.68 -13.72 15.22
N LEU A 92 -18.15 -14.34 16.31
CA LEU A 92 -18.29 -13.71 17.64
C LEU A 92 -16.95 -13.75 18.41
N ASN A 93 -16.53 -12.60 18.94
CA ASN A 93 -15.47 -12.36 19.95
C ASN A 93 -14.08 -13.04 19.81
N ASN A 94 -13.07 -12.22 19.47
CA ASN A 94 -11.68 -12.19 20.02
C ASN A 94 -11.08 -10.81 19.61
N PRO A 95 -10.25 -10.10 20.39
CA PRO A 95 -10.11 -8.65 20.28
C PRO A 95 -9.40 -8.23 18.99
N GLN A 96 -9.87 -7.17 18.33
CA GLN A 96 -9.04 -6.05 17.86
C GLN A 96 -9.95 -4.92 17.29
N VAL A 97 -9.76 -3.74 17.89
CA VAL A 97 -10.26 -2.40 17.52
C VAL A 97 -11.78 -2.16 17.62
N SER A 98 -12.18 -1.56 18.75
CA SER A 98 -13.43 -0.83 18.94
C SER A 98 -13.32 0.59 18.37
N GLY A 99 -14.27 1.02 17.54
CA GLY A 99 -14.58 2.44 17.37
C GLY A 99 -15.58 2.86 18.46
N ASN A 100 -15.40 4.03 19.07
CA ASN A 100 -16.33 4.53 20.09
C ASN A 100 -17.73 4.78 19.48
N THR A 101 -18.78 4.44 20.24
CA THR A 101 -20.17 4.79 19.91
C THR A 101 -20.32 6.31 19.74
N ALA A 102 -21.07 6.74 18.73
CA ALA A 102 -21.24 8.13 18.28
C ALA A 102 -21.88 9.12 19.29
N THR A 103 -22.02 8.74 20.56
CA THR A 103 -22.53 9.61 21.63
C THR A 103 -21.45 9.78 22.69
N GLY A 104 -20.68 10.87 22.60
CA GLY A 104 -19.83 11.36 23.70
C GLY A 104 -18.31 11.15 23.60
N VAL A 105 -17.72 11.03 22.40
CA VAL A 105 -16.27 10.78 22.28
C VAL A 105 -15.44 12.01 22.66
N SER A 106 -14.69 11.87 23.76
CA SER A 106 -13.61 12.74 24.22
C SER A 106 -12.35 11.87 24.38
N PRO A 107 -11.16 12.32 23.92
CA PRO A 107 -10.84 13.65 23.42
C PRO A 107 -11.13 13.87 21.92
N PRO A 108 -11.13 15.14 21.47
CA PRO A 108 -11.17 15.53 20.06
C PRO A 108 -10.07 14.87 19.19
N PHE A 109 -10.31 14.83 17.88
CA PHE A 109 -9.45 14.26 16.84
C PHE A 109 -7.95 14.63 16.98
N SER A 110 -7.09 13.62 16.83
CA SER A 110 -5.62 13.74 16.68
C SER A 110 -5.20 13.21 15.30
N THR A 111 -4.16 13.78 14.69
CA THR A 111 -3.50 13.25 13.47
C THR A 111 -2.80 11.91 13.71
N THR A 112 -2.66 11.52 14.98
CA THR A 112 -2.19 10.23 15.48
C THR A 112 -3.20 9.72 16.51
N PRO A 113 -4.36 9.17 16.10
CA PRO A 113 -5.37 8.74 17.06
C PRO A 113 -4.87 7.50 17.82
N THR A 114 -4.64 7.64 19.13
CA THR A 114 -4.44 6.50 20.02
C THR A 114 -5.78 5.78 20.18
N LEU A 115 -5.93 4.63 19.54
CA LEU A 115 -7.10 3.77 19.70
C LEU A 115 -7.15 3.28 21.15
N VAL A 116 -8.05 3.83 21.97
CA VAL A 116 -8.32 3.29 23.30
C VAL A 116 -9.26 2.09 23.12
N PRO A 117 -8.85 0.85 23.47
CA PRO A 117 -9.75 -0.29 23.41
C PRO A 117 -10.88 -0.10 24.43
N ALA A 118 -12.10 0.10 23.97
CA ALA A 118 -13.27 -0.06 24.82
C ALA A 118 -13.54 -1.57 24.96
N LEU A 119 -13.95 -1.99 26.17
CA LEU A 119 -14.46 -3.35 26.38
C LEU A 119 -15.70 -3.54 25.49
N LEU A 120 -15.58 -4.39 24.46
CA LEU A 120 -16.67 -4.69 23.53
C LEU A 120 -17.86 -5.32 24.29
N ALA A 121 -19.08 -5.00 23.85
CA ALA A 121 -20.24 -5.78 24.28
C ALA A 121 -20.10 -7.22 23.77
N ALA A 122 -20.49 -8.21 24.57
CA ALA A 122 -20.36 -9.64 24.23
C ALA A 122 -21.13 -10.10 22.96
N THR A 123 -21.79 -9.18 22.25
CA THR A 123 -22.74 -9.41 21.15
C THR A 123 -22.28 -8.89 19.78
N GLU A 124 -21.05 -8.36 19.64
CA GLU A 124 -20.55 -7.82 18.36
C GLU A 124 -19.82 -8.88 17.51
N SER A 125 -19.93 -8.77 16.18
CA SER A 125 -19.34 -9.72 15.22
C SER A 125 -18.42 -9.05 14.19
N ARG A 126 -17.40 -9.77 13.72
CA ARG A 126 -16.46 -9.29 12.68
C ARG A 126 -16.45 -10.21 11.46
N GLY A 127 -16.17 -9.63 10.29
CA GLY A 127 -15.85 -10.38 9.08
C GLY A 127 -14.57 -11.20 9.26
N ALA A 128 -14.60 -12.44 8.80
CA ALA A 128 -13.51 -13.39 8.89
C ALA A 128 -13.44 -14.29 7.65
N ARG A 129 -12.26 -14.86 7.42
CA ARG A 129 -11.99 -15.89 6.43
C ARG A 129 -11.49 -17.15 7.13
N TRP A 130 -12.21 -18.25 6.99
CA TRP A 130 -11.81 -19.58 7.40
C TRP A 130 -10.87 -20.19 6.35
N ASP A 131 -9.86 -20.91 6.81
CA ASP A 131 -8.89 -21.64 5.99
C ASP A 131 -8.91 -23.12 6.37
N SER A 132 -9.11 -23.99 5.38
CA SER A 132 -9.16 -25.42 5.57
C SER A 132 -7.82 -26.07 5.95
N SER A 133 -6.70 -25.49 5.53
CA SER A 133 -5.37 -26.01 5.83
C SER A 133 -5.03 -25.86 7.31
N SER A 134 -5.43 -24.74 7.91
CA SER A 134 -5.25 -24.46 9.35
C SER A 134 -6.48 -24.81 10.19
N SER A 135 -7.62 -25.11 9.56
CA SER A 135 -8.91 -25.35 10.20
C SER A 135 -9.34 -24.22 11.15
N SER A 136 -9.01 -22.97 10.80
CA SER A 136 -9.19 -21.81 11.69
C SER A 136 -9.79 -20.59 10.99
N TRP A 137 -10.55 -19.80 11.74
CA TRP A 137 -10.98 -18.48 11.29
C TRP A 137 -9.89 -17.43 11.50
N THR A 138 -9.59 -16.67 10.45
CA THR A 138 -8.74 -15.49 10.49
C THR A 138 -9.61 -14.24 10.35
N GLY A 139 -9.51 -13.28 11.27
CA GLY A 139 -10.21 -12.01 11.12
C GLY A 139 -9.66 -11.23 9.93
N LEU A 140 -10.51 -10.53 9.17
CA LEU A 140 -10.08 -9.77 8.00
C LEU A 140 -9.24 -8.52 8.36
N GLY A 141 -9.14 -8.16 9.65
CA GLY A 141 -8.47 -6.94 10.12
C GLY A 141 -9.40 -5.74 10.20
N SER A 142 -8.83 -4.53 10.18
CA SER A 142 -9.55 -3.25 10.19
C SER A 142 -9.34 -2.47 8.89
N LEU A 143 -10.34 -1.70 8.45
CA LEU A 143 -10.19 -0.76 7.33
C LEU A 143 -9.09 0.28 7.63
N PRO A 144 -8.39 0.79 6.60
CA PRO A 144 -7.31 1.75 6.77
C PRO A 144 -7.82 3.07 7.34
N ILE A 145 -7.08 3.65 8.29
CA ILE A 145 -7.28 5.01 8.79
C ILE A 145 -6.36 5.90 7.98
N VAL A 146 -6.91 6.77 7.12
CA VAL A 146 -6.12 7.75 6.36
C VAL A 146 -6.66 9.16 6.65
N PRO A 147 -5.84 10.22 6.53
CA PRO A 147 -6.24 11.59 6.88
C PRO A 147 -7.51 12.10 6.17
N SER A 148 -7.89 11.50 5.02
CA SER A 148 -9.09 11.84 4.24
C SER A 148 -10.32 10.97 4.55
N LEU A 149 -10.18 9.84 5.26
CA LEU A 149 -11.23 8.85 5.51
C LEU A 149 -11.03 8.23 6.91
N MET A 150 -11.99 8.45 7.82
CA MET A 150 -11.99 7.82 9.14
C MET A 150 -13.05 6.73 9.27
N VAL A 151 -12.70 5.63 9.93
CA VAL A 151 -13.59 4.48 10.14
C VAL A 151 -13.95 4.44 11.62
N TYR A 152 -15.25 4.46 11.96
CA TYR A 152 -15.71 4.09 13.30
C TYR A 152 -16.79 3.02 13.21
N GLY A 153 -16.68 2.04 14.10
CA GLY A 153 -17.61 0.94 14.25
C GLY A 153 -18.79 1.28 15.16
N SER A 154 -19.99 1.19 14.63
CA SER A 154 -21.06 0.37 15.21
C SER A 154 -22.15 0.19 14.17
N GLY A 155 -22.75 -1.00 14.15
CA GLY A 155 -23.89 -1.28 13.28
C GLY A 155 -25.05 -0.34 13.58
N SER A 156 -25.74 0.08 12.52
CA SER A 156 -27.02 0.80 12.49
C SER A 156 -27.48 1.48 13.79
N SER A 157 -27.51 2.82 13.79
CA SER A 157 -28.48 3.63 14.55
C SER A 157 -28.96 3.02 15.88
N GLY A 158 -28.08 2.92 16.87
CA GLY A 158 -28.46 2.64 18.26
C GLY A 158 -28.78 1.19 18.65
N GLY A 159 -28.48 0.18 17.82
CA GLY A 159 -28.64 -1.24 18.18
C GLY A 159 -27.34 -1.91 18.64
N SER A 160 -27.34 -2.64 19.76
CA SER A 160 -26.18 -3.30 20.37
C SER A 160 -25.74 -4.64 19.72
N THR A 161 -26.10 -4.91 18.46
CA THR A 161 -26.00 -6.26 17.84
C THR A 161 -25.48 -6.30 16.39
N GLY A 162 -24.75 -5.27 15.93
CA GLY A 162 -24.30 -5.16 14.53
C GLY A 162 -22.96 -5.82 14.19
N SER A 163 -22.75 -6.16 12.91
CA SER A 163 -21.44 -6.54 12.32
C SER A 163 -20.72 -5.32 11.71
N PHE A 164 -19.42 -5.20 11.96
CA PHE A 164 -18.56 -4.06 11.55
C PHE A 164 -18.17 -4.09 10.06
N LEU A 165 -17.91 -5.29 9.55
CA LEU A 165 -17.46 -5.58 8.20
C LEU A 165 -18.22 -6.81 7.75
N ASN A 166 -19.12 -6.65 6.79
CA ASN A 166 -19.88 -7.78 6.26
C ASN A 166 -19.23 -8.21 4.94
N PRO A 167 -18.51 -9.35 4.92
CA PRO A 167 -18.02 -9.90 3.68
C PRO A 167 -19.22 -10.44 2.89
N ASN A 168 -19.32 -10.04 1.62
CA ASN A 168 -20.40 -10.45 0.72
C ASN A 168 -19.95 -11.55 -0.24
N SER A 169 -18.69 -11.54 -0.67
CA SER A 169 -18.18 -12.46 -1.68
C SER A 169 -16.67 -12.65 -1.58
N ILE A 170 -16.18 -13.76 -2.13
CA ILE A 170 -14.77 -14.14 -2.16
C ILE A 170 -14.40 -14.58 -3.58
N SER A 171 -13.18 -14.30 -4.03
CA SER A 171 -12.66 -14.76 -5.32
C SER A 171 -12.57 -16.29 -5.37
N ALA A 172 -12.56 -16.85 -6.58
CA ALA A 172 -12.55 -18.31 -6.76
C ALA A 172 -11.30 -19.00 -6.16
N ASN A 173 -10.16 -18.31 -6.11
CA ASN A 173 -8.92 -18.75 -5.44
C ASN A 173 -8.84 -18.39 -3.93
N GLY A 174 -9.88 -17.77 -3.37
CA GLY A 174 -9.92 -17.40 -1.96
C GLY A 174 -9.05 -16.23 -1.51
N ARG A 175 -8.35 -15.56 -2.43
CA ARG A 175 -7.43 -14.46 -2.11
C ARG A 175 -8.15 -13.16 -1.78
N PHE A 176 -9.11 -12.75 -2.61
CA PHE A 176 -9.77 -11.45 -2.48
C PHE A 176 -11.15 -11.61 -1.86
N VAL A 177 -11.45 -10.78 -0.87
CA VAL A 177 -12.78 -10.72 -0.24
C VAL A 177 -13.35 -9.33 -0.46
N VAL A 178 -14.63 -9.24 -0.84
CA VAL A 178 -15.33 -7.96 -0.99
C VAL A 178 -16.54 -7.90 -0.06
N GLY A 179 -16.88 -6.69 0.37
CA GLY A 179 -18.01 -6.52 1.28
C GLY A 179 -18.40 -5.08 1.53
N LEU A 180 -19.23 -4.91 2.57
CA LEU A 180 -19.76 -3.63 3.02
C LEU A 180 -19.21 -3.26 4.40
N GLY A 181 -18.82 -2.00 4.54
CA GLY A 181 -18.35 -1.41 5.81
C GLY A 181 -18.96 -0.03 6.04
N TYR A 182 -19.10 0.36 7.31
CA TYR A 182 -19.63 1.67 7.70
C TYR A 182 -18.46 2.65 7.91
N ILE A 183 -18.38 3.70 7.09
CA ILE A 183 -17.23 4.63 7.00
C ILE A 183 -17.74 6.08 7.12
N SER A 184 -17.02 6.93 7.87
CA SER A 184 -17.30 8.37 7.94
C SER A 184 -16.32 9.14 7.05
N THR A 185 -16.85 9.98 6.17
CA THR A 185 -16.04 10.91 5.38
C THR A 185 -15.89 12.21 6.16
N TYR A 186 -14.65 12.62 6.40
CA TYR A 186 -14.35 13.88 7.07
C TYR A 186 -14.38 15.06 6.11
N ASN A 187 -14.86 16.23 6.55
CA ASN A 187 -14.80 17.46 5.75
C ASN A 187 -14.29 18.72 6.46
N ASN A 188 -13.96 18.73 7.77
CA ASN A 188 -13.66 19.98 8.50
C ASN A 188 -12.65 19.81 9.64
N ALA A 189 -11.56 20.61 9.64
CA ALA A 189 -10.51 20.93 10.66
C ALA A 189 -10.43 20.13 11.99
N ALA A 190 -9.20 19.81 12.41
CA ALA A 190 -8.92 19.01 13.59
C ALA A 190 -9.66 19.53 14.84
N GLY A 191 -10.32 18.63 15.58
CA GLY A 191 -11.04 18.95 16.82
C GLY A 191 -12.58 19.06 16.72
N ALA A 192 -13.18 18.91 15.54
CA ALA A 192 -14.63 18.91 15.36
C ALA A 192 -15.32 17.60 15.81
N THR A 193 -16.48 17.71 16.45
CA THR A 193 -17.32 16.57 16.86
C THR A 193 -17.88 15.81 15.66
N ILE A 194 -17.68 14.49 15.61
CA ILE A 194 -18.23 13.63 14.55
C ILE A 194 -19.72 13.39 14.83
N SER A 195 -20.60 13.85 13.94
CA SER A 195 -22.04 13.57 14.06
C SER A 195 -22.40 12.19 13.50
N SER A 196 -23.43 11.57 14.06
CA SER A 196 -24.00 10.30 13.55
C SER A 196 -24.48 10.36 12.10
N ASN A 197 -24.64 11.56 11.54
CA ASN A 197 -25.06 11.80 10.16
C ASN A 197 -23.89 11.76 9.15
N THR A 198 -22.63 11.63 9.60
CA THR A 198 -21.45 11.56 8.72
C THR A 198 -21.12 10.15 8.23
N PHE A 199 -21.76 9.12 8.78
CA PHE A 199 -21.47 7.72 8.46
C PHE A 199 -22.26 7.18 7.27
N GLN A 200 -21.56 6.48 6.39
CA GLN A 200 -22.08 5.92 5.14
C GLN A 200 -21.61 4.48 4.92
N TRP A 201 -22.46 3.63 4.35
CA TRP A 201 -22.01 2.31 3.88
C TRP A 201 -21.19 2.45 2.61
N ARG A 202 -19.97 1.90 2.63
CA ARG A 202 -19.00 1.90 1.53
C ARG A 202 -18.60 0.47 1.18
N ALA A 203 -18.43 0.24 -0.11
CA ALA A 203 -17.87 -1.01 -0.62
C ALA A 203 -16.35 -1.06 -0.37
N TRP A 204 -15.82 -2.25 -0.11
CA TRP A 204 -14.40 -2.48 0.08
C TRP A 204 -13.96 -3.80 -0.54
N VAL A 205 -12.66 -3.90 -0.79
CA VAL A 205 -11.95 -5.15 -1.13
C VAL A 205 -10.82 -5.37 -0.12
N TRP A 206 -10.58 -6.63 0.22
CA TRP A 206 -9.50 -7.09 1.08
C TRP A 206 -8.66 -8.11 0.31
N ASP A 207 -7.34 -7.94 0.34
CA ASP A 207 -6.37 -8.87 -0.23
C ASP A 207 -5.69 -9.66 0.87
N ALA A 208 -5.87 -10.99 0.84
CA ALA A 208 -5.28 -11.90 1.81
C ALA A 208 -3.75 -11.93 1.83
N ASN A 209 -3.10 -11.70 0.70
CA ASN A 209 -1.65 -11.84 0.60
C ASN A 209 -0.94 -10.65 1.26
N THR A 210 -1.51 -9.46 1.09
CA THR A 210 -0.99 -8.21 1.66
C THR A 210 -1.66 -7.84 2.99
N ASN A 211 -2.75 -8.54 3.34
CA ASN A 211 -3.65 -8.20 4.44
C ASN A 211 -4.16 -6.74 4.37
N ALA A 212 -4.33 -6.20 3.16
CA ALA A 212 -4.67 -4.81 2.92
C ALA A 212 -6.14 -4.67 2.53
N PHE A 213 -6.80 -3.65 3.08
CA PHE A 213 -8.12 -3.20 2.65
C PHE A 213 -8.01 -2.00 1.72
N THR A 214 -8.83 -1.98 0.68
CA THR A 214 -9.04 -0.82 -0.20
C THR A 214 -10.52 -0.47 -0.22
N VAL A 215 -10.83 0.78 0.11
CA VAL A 215 -12.19 1.32 -0.01
C VAL A 215 -12.44 1.66 -1.47
N LEU A 216 -13.54 1.15 -2.03
CA LEU A 216 -13.87 1.37 -3.44
C LEU A 216 -14.49 2.76 -3.61
N PRO A 217 -14.18 3.48 -4.72
CA PRO A 217 -14.84 4.73 -5.05
C PRO A 217 -16.34 4.55 -5.09
N THR A 218 -17.09 5.59 -4.78
CA THR A 218 -18.54 5.48 -4.70
C THR A 218 -19.25 6.15 -5.85
N PRO A 219 -20.44 5.66 -6.23
CA PRO A 219 -21.26 6.28 -7.25
C PRO A 219 -21.58 7.74 -6.93
N PHE A 220 -21.56 8.60 -7.95
CA PHE A 220 -21.96 9.99 -7.82
C PHE A 220 -23.41 10.09 -7.33
N ARG A 221 -23.66 11.02 -6.42
CA ARG A 221 -25.00 11.37 -5.92
C ARG A 221 -25.55 12.48 -6.80
N THR A 222 -26.77 12.34 -7.33
CA THR A 222 -27.42 13.47 -8.04
C THR A 222 -28.43 14.22 -7.16
N SER A 223 -28.78 13.69 -5.97
CA SER A 223 -29.76 14.32 -5.07
C SER A 223 -29.18 14.88 -3.75
N SER A 224 -29.75 16.00 -3.29
CA SER A 224 -29.40 16.72 -2.06
C SER A 224 -29.99 16.10 -0.78
N ASN A 225 -30.68 14.95 -0.86
CA ASN A 225 -31.39 14.37 0.28
C ASN A 225 -30.42 13.67 1.26
N THR A 226 -30.29 14.21 2.47
CA THR A 226 -29.27 13.82 3.47
C THR A 226 -29.60 12.55 4.25
N TRP A 227 -30.79 11.95 4.09
CA TRP A 227 -31.24 10.80 4.89
C TRP A 227 -30.86 9.42 4.33
N ARG A 228 -30.28 9.33 3.12
CA ARG A 228 -30.11 8.09 2.34
C ARG A 228 -28.66 7.57 2.38
N ARG A 229 -28.40 6.46 3.09
CA ARG A 229 -27.09 6.12 3.73
C ARG A 229 -26.22 5.00 3.08
N ARG A 230 -26.52 4.54 1.86
CA ARG A 230 -25.75 3.46 1.17
C ARG A 230 -25.24 3.95 -0.18
N THR A 231 -23.99 3.64 -0.53
CA THR A 231 -23.31 4.17 -1.73
C THR A 231 -22.58 3.08 -2.52
N GLY A 232 -23.18 1.88 -2.61
CA GLY A 232 -22.65 0.76 -3.40
C GLY A 232 -22.54 -0.52 -2.57
N ASN A 233 -22.78 -1.68 -3.20
CA ASN A 233 -22.75 -3.01 -2.61
C ASN A 233 -22.03 -3.99 -3.56
N PRO A 234 -20.85 -4.54 -3.20
CA PRO A 234 -20.10 -5.46 -4.06
C PRO A 234 -20.60 -6.91 -3.91
N TYR A 235 -20.72 -7.61 -5.02
CA TYR A 235 -21.29 -8.98 -5.09
C TYR A 235 -20.33 -10.03 -5.64
N ALA A 236 -19.32 -9.66 -6.44
CA ALA A 236 -18.30 -10.59 -6.92
C ALA A 236 -16.96 -9.87 -7.23
N VAL A 237 -15.85 -10.61 -7.17
CA VAL A 237 -14.48 -10.15 -7.40
C VAL A 237 -13.68 -11.19 -8.19
N SER A 238 -12.81 -10.73 -9.10
CA SER A 238 -11.97 -11.58 -9.95
C SER A 238 -10.82 -12.20 -9.14
N ASN A 239 -10.20 -13.26 -9.68
CA ASN A 239 -9.10 -13.97 -9.00
C ASN A 239 -7.85 -13.12 -8.77
N ASP A 240 -7.64 -12.11 -9.62
CA ASP A 240 -6.56 -11.13 -9.53
C ASP A 240 -6.96 -9.86 -8.76
N GLY A 241 -8.23 -9.76 -8.34
CA GLY A 241 -8.78 -8.60 -7.65
C GLY A 241 -8.94 -7.36 -8.53
N LEU A 242 -8.62 -7.44 -9.83
CA LEU A 242 -8.62 -6.28 -10.73
C LEU A 242 -10.03 -5.83 -11.13
N VAL A 243 -11.04 -6.70 -11.04
CA VAL A 243 -12.42 -6.40 -11.40
C VAL A 243 -13.34 -6.78 -10.24
N ILE A 244 -14.23 -5.87 -9.88
CA ILE A 244 -15.26 -6.08 -8.85
C ILE A 244 -16.58 -5.60 -9.42
N VAL A 245 -17.63 -6.41 -9.32
CA VAL A 245 -18.98 -6.02 -9.73
C VAL A 245 -19.90 -5.86 -8.52
N GLY A 246 -20.74 -4.84 -8.58
CA GLY A 246 -21.69 -4.49 -7.53
C GLY A 246 -22.94 -3.80 -8.07
N ALA A 247 -23.70 -3.21 -7.18
CA ALA A 247 -24.73 -2.23 -7.53
C ALA A 247 -24.68 -1.01 -6.61
N GLN A 248 -25.06 0.16 -7.14
CA GLN A 248 -25.46 1.31 -6.35
C GLN A 248 -26.73 0.94 -5.54
N GLU A 249 -26.76 1.13 -4.23
CA GLU A 249 -27.88 0.65 -3.38
C GLU A 249 -28.60 1.80 -2.66
N HIS A 250 -29.94 1.70 -2.57
CA HIS A 250 -30.78 2.47 -1.64
C HIS A 250 -31.77 1.58 -0.87
N ASN A 251 -31.92 1.83 0.45
CA ASN A 251 -32.98 1.27 1.31
C ASN A 251 -34.10 2.31 1.47
N VAL A 252 -35.29 2.04 0.94
CA VAL A 252 -36.52 2.66 1.47
C VAL A 252 -37.47 1.58 1.99
N ALA A 253 -37.80 1.73 3.27
CA ALA A 253 -38.95 1.07 3.86
C ALA A 253 -40.22 1.59 3.17
N SER A 254 -40.97 0.67 2.56
CA SER A 254 -42.42 0.73 2.34
C SER A 254 -43.07 1.84 1.49
N THR A 255 -42.35 2.79 0.89
CA THR A 255 -42.99 3.77 -0.04
C THR A 255 -42.25 3.93 -1.37
N PRO A 256 -42.97 3.95 -2.52
CA PRO A 256 -42.39 3.92 -3.86
C PRO A 256 -42.06 5.32 -4.40
N THR A 257 -41.50 6.22 -3.57
CA THR A 257 -40.98 7.48 -4.11
C THR A 257 -39.59 7.23 -4.70
N ALA A 258 -39.58 7.04 -6.02
CA ALA A 258 -38.41 6.91 -6.89
C ALA A 258 -37.22 7.76 -6.41
N ASP A 259 -36.10 7.10 -6.11
CA ASP A 259 -34.81 7.78 -6.08
C ASP A 259 -34.39 8.02 -7.55
N PRO A 260 -34.11 9.26 -7.99
CA PRO A 260 -33.56 9.49 -9.33
C PRO A 260 -32.23 8.75 -9.57
N ASP A 261 -31.51 8.36 -8.51
CA ASP A 261 -30.21 7.66 -8.63
C ASP A 261 -30.35 6.13 -8.85
N GLY A 262 -31.50 5.52 -8.54
CA GLY A 262 -31.80 4.10 -8.81
C GLY A 262 -30.77 3.06 -8.31
N GLY A 263 -31.04 1.76 -8.52
CA GLY A 263 -30.01 0.74 -8.43
C GLY A 263 -29.33 0.59 -9.79
N ARG A 264 -28.05 0.94 -9.96
CA ARG A 264 -27.32 0.72 -11.22
C ARG A 264 -26.21 -0.31 -11.01
N PRO A 265 -26.03 -1.28 -11.91
CA PRO A 265 -24.88 -2.17 -11.86
C PRO A 265 -23.59 -1.38 -12.04
N VAL A 266 -22.65 -1.54 -11.11
CA VAL A 266 -21.36 -0.85 -11.10
C VAL A 266 -20.24 -1.86 -11.23
N VAL A 267 -19.16 -1.45 -11.89
CA VAL A 267 -17.91 -2.21 -11.95
C VAL A 267 -16.78 -1.30 -11.51
N TRP A 268 -16.01 -1.78 -10.54
CA TRP A 268 -14.74 -1.18 -10.15
C TRP A 268 -13.61 -1.95 -10.82
N ARG A 269 -12.73 -1.23 -11.52
CA ARG A 269 -11.56 -1.80 -12.18
C ARG A 269 -10.29 -1.18 -11.62
N TRP A 270 -9.30 -2.00 -11.30
CA TRP A 270 -8.01 -1.51 -10.86
C TRP A 270 -7.26 -0.83 -12.01
N ASN A 271 -6.85 0.41 -11.82
CA ASN A 271 -5.95 1.13 -12.72
C ASN A 271 -4.53 1.09 -12.15
N ALA A 272 -3.65 0.34 -12.81
CA ALA A 272 -2.25 0.20 -12.40
C ALA A 272 -1.45 1.51 -12.50
N GLY A 273 -1.82 2.43 -13.41
CA GLY A 273 -1.15 3.71 -13.58
C GLY A 273 -1.42 4.69 -12.44
N THR A 274 -2.61 4.63 -11.83
CA THR A 274 -3.00 5.49 -10.70
C THR A 274 -2.96 4.77 -9.36
N SER A 275 -2.78 3.44 -9.35
CA SER A 275 -2.88 2.59 -8.16
C SER A 275 -4.21 2.77 -7.40
N GLN A 276 -5.30 2.94 -8.16
CA GLN A 276 -6.64 3.15 -7.62
C GLN A 276 -7.67 2.33 -8.38
N TYR A 277 -8.76 1.95 -7.71
CA TYR A 277 -9.94 1.46 -8.42
C TYR A 277 -10.65 2.63 -9.09
N GLU A 278 -11.06 2.43 -10.33
CA GLU A 278 -11.92 3.33 -11.09
C GLU A 278 -13.31 2.73 -11.18
N MET A 279 -14.32 3.54 -10.90
CA MET A 279 -15.70 3.11 -10.99
C MET A 279 -16.27 3.44 -12.37
N SER A 280 -16.91 2.44 -12.98
CA SER A 280 -17.70 2.57 -14.20
C SER A 280 -19.05 1.89 -14.00
N TYR A 281 -19.97 2.10 -14.92
CA TYR A 281 -21.26 1.42 -14.92
C TYR A 281 -21.31 0.40 -16.05
N LEU A 282 -21.98 -0.73 -15.81
CA LEU A 282 -22.26 -1.65 -16.92
C LEU A 282 -23.23 -1.00 -17.91
N PRO A 283 -23.08 -1.25 -19.22
CA PRO A 283 -24.03 -0.79 -20.22
C PRO A 283 -25.44 -1.32 -19.92
N ASN A 284 -26.40 -0.43 -19.66
CA ASN A 284 -27.79 -0.76 -19.35
C ASN A 284 -28.75 0.39 -19.70
N GLY A 285 -30.06 0.11 -19.74
CA GLY A 285 -31.08 1.07 -20.17
C GLY A 285 -31.19 2.29 -19.26
N THR A 286 -30.58 3.40 -19.68
CA THR A 286 -30.93 4.73 -19.20
C THR A 286 -32.19 5.19 -19.92
N ASN A 287 -33.07 5.92 -19.24
CA ASN A 287 -34.17 6.63 -19.89
C ASN A 287 -33.63 7.73 -20.82
N GLU A 288 -34.51 8.36 -21.58
CA GLU A 288 -34.18 9.44 -22.53
C GLU A 288 -33.49 10.65 -21.87
N SER A 289 -33.59 10.79 -20.54
CA SER A 289 -32.93 11.83 -19.75
C SER A 289 -31.59 11.39 -19.14
N GLY A 290 -31.08 10.21 -19.49
CA GLY A 290 -29.81 9.67 -18.99
C GLY A 290 -29.87 9.07 -17.58
N PHE A 291 -31.06 8.98 -16.96
CA PHE A 291 -31.26 8.40 -15.63
C PHE A 291 -31.64 6.92 -15.72
N PRO A 292 -31.20 6.07 -14.78
CA PRO A 292 -31.58 4.66 -14.76
C PRO A 292 -33.09 4.48 -14.47
N TYR A 293 -33.75 3.52 -15.13
CA TYR A 293 -35.10 3.11 -14.72
C TYR A 293 -35.07 2.49 -13.33
N THR A 294 -35.93 2.98 -12.44
CA THR A 294 -35.93 2.70 -11.01
C THR A 294 -36.29 1.24 -10.70
N TYR A 295 -35.38 0.51 -10.05
CA TYR A 295 -35.74 -0.71 -9.32
C TYR A 295 -35.32 -0.60 -7.86
N SER A 296 -36.31 -0.68 -6.97
CA SER A 296 -36.19 -0.58 -5.51
C SER A 296 -35.81 -1.92 -4.85
N THR A 297 -35.38 -2.91 -5.62
CA THR A 297 -35.03 -4.23 -5.08
C THR A 297 -33.57 -4.49 -5.34
N THR A 298 -32.82 -4.70 -4.26
CA THR A 298 -31.44 -5.18 -4.25
C THR A 298 -31.27 -6.25 -5.35
N PRO A 299 -30.44 -6.03 -6.39
CA PRO A 299 -30.15 -7.09 -7.34
C PRO A 299 -29.50 -8.21 -6.54
N GLY A 300 -30.27 -9.27 -6.27
CA GLY A 300 -29.97 -10.26 -5.23
C GLY A 300 -28.69 -11.08 -5.47
N SER A 301 -28.02 -10.89 -6.61
CA SER A 301 -26.77 -11.56 -6.98
C SER A 301 -26.24 -11.02 -8.32
N PHE A 302 -24.95 -10.67 -8.37
CA PHE A 302 -24.16 -10.68 -9.60
C PHE A 302 -23.18 -11.82 -9.53
N PHE A 303 -22.96 -12.47 -10.67
CA PHE A 303 -21.97 -13.51 -10.83
C PHE A 303 -20.93 -13.06 -11.84
N MET A 304 -19.70 -13.51 -11.65
CA MET A 304 -18.60 -13.14 -12.50
C MET A 304 -17.67 -14.34 -12.63
N ASN A 305 -17.12 -14.55 -13.82
CA ASN A 305 -16.08 -15.56 -13.99
C ASN A 305 -14.78 -15.14 -13.28
N PRO A 306 -13.89 -16.08 -12.93
CA PRO A 306 -12.64 -15.78 -12.22
C PRO A 306 -11.74 -14.76 -12.94
N ALA A 307 -11.79 -14.72 -14.28
CA ALA A 307 -11.04 -13.76 -15.09
C ALA A 307 -11.61 -12.32 -15.07
N GLY A 308 -12.82 -12.10 -14.54
CA GLY A 308 -13.45 -10.78 -14.53
C GLY A 308 -13.92 -10.28 -15.90
N THR A 309 -14.12 -11.18 -16.87
CA THR A 309 -14.46 -10.86 -18.27
C THR A 309 -15.90 -11.16 -18.64
N ILE A 310 -16.63 -11.91 -17.82
CA ILE A 310 -18.05 -12.23 -18.02
C ILE A 310 -18.79 -11.93 -16.73
N ILE A 311 -19.84 -11.12 -16.82
CA ILE A 311 -20.71 -10.80 -15.69
C ILE A 311 -22.14 -11.21 -16.04
N VAL A 312 -22.84 -11.83 -15.10
CA VAL A 312 -24.27 -12.15 -15.19
C VAL A 312 -25.00 -11.53 -14.00
N GLY A 313 -26.11 -10.86 -14.27
CA GLY A 313 -26.92 -10.25 -13.23
C GLY A 313 -28.27 -9.76 -13.75
N ARG A 314 -29.06 -9.14 -12.88
CA ARG A 314 -30.31 -8.51 -13.28
C ARG A 314 -30.03 -7.13 -13.91
N ALA A 315 -30.79 -6.80 -14.96
CA ALA A 315 -30.79 -5.49 -15.59
C ALA A 315 -32.22 -5.02 -15.91
N ALA A 316 -32.33 -3.73 -16.24
CA ALA A 316 -33.57 -3.12 -16.71
C ALA A 316 -33.33 -2.48 -18.09
N ASP A 317 -34.36 -2.52 -18.92
CA ASP A 317 -34.35 -1.90 -20.25
C ASP A 317 -34.74 -0.42 -20.23
N THR A 318 -34.76 0.21 -21.41
CA THR A 318 -35.14 1.61 -21.61
C THR A 318 -36.64 1.88 -21.41
N SER A 319 -37.42 0.90 -20.98
CA SER A 319 -38.84 1.01 -20.60
C SER A 319 -39.10 0.51 -19.18
N GLY A 320 -38.05 0.14 -18.42
CA GLY A 320 -38.14 -0.39 -17.06
C GLY A 320 -38.45 -1.89 -16.98
N GLY A 321 -38.48 -2.63 -18.09
CA GLY A 321 -38.63 -4.07 -18.14
C GLY A 321 -37.40 -4.80 -17.59
N LEU A 322 -37.60 -5.73 -16.66
CA LEU A 322 -36.52 -6.49 -16.02
C LEU A 322 -36.13 -7.73 -16.84
N PHE A 323 -34.83 -7.99 -16.94
CA PHE A 323 -34.29 -9.19 -17.59
C PHE A 323 -32.97 -9.63 -16.94
N ILE A 324 -32.48 -10.82 -17.31
CA ILE A 324 -31.13 -11.27 -16.95
C ILE A 324 -30.16 -10.79 -18.02
N ALA A 325 -29.17 -10.00 -17.65
CA ALA A 325 -28.13 -9.53 -18.55
C ALA A 325 -26.86 -10.37 -18.40
N LYS A 326 -26.26 -10.72 -19.54
CA LYS A 326 -24.89 -11.23 -19.64
C LYS A 326 -24.03 -10.17 -20.33
N TRP A 327 -23.05 -9.64 -19.62
CA TRP A 327 -22.07 -8.69 -20.17
C TRP A 327 -20.76 -9.40 -20.46
N LEU A 328 -20.15 -9.03 -21.59
CA LEU A 328 -18.86 -9.52 -22.05
C LEU A 328 -17.86 -8.38 -22.08
N TRP A 329 -16.65 -8.64 -21.62
CA TRP A 329 -15.56 -7.70 -21.65
C TRP A 329 -14.88 -7.70 -23.02
N ASN A 330 -14.79 -6.52 -23.64
CA ASN A 330 -14.10 -6.33 -24.91
C ASN A 330 -12.71 -5.74 -24.67
N ALA A 331 -11.70 -6.60 -24.74
CA ALA A 331 -10.31 -6.19 -24.55
C ALA A 331 -9.80 -5.24 -25.64
N GLY A 332 -10.36 -5.31 -26.86
CA GLY A 332 -9.96 -4.45 -27.98
C GLY A 332 -10.39 -3.00 -27.82
N THR A 333 -11.56 -2.76 -27.21
CA THR A 333 -12.10 -1.41 -26.95
C THR A 333 -11.94 -0.96 -25.50
N ASN A 334 -11.42 -1.82 -24.63
CA ASN A 334 -11.34 -1.60 -23.18
C ASN A 334 -12.70 -1.17 -22.59
N SER A 335 -13.78 -1.83 -22.99
CA SER A 335 -15.14 -1.54 -22.55
C SER A 335 -15.97 -2.82 -22.37
N TRP A 336 -17.06 -2.73 -21.61
CA TRP A 336 -18.09 -3.77 -21.61
C TRP A 336 -18.96 -3.63 -22.85
N ASP A 337 -19.26 -4.74 -23.52
CA ASP A 337 -20.21 -4.77 -24.62
C ASP A 337 -21.64 -4.56 -24.12
N ALA A 338 -22.55 -4.22 -25.05
CA ALA A 338 -23.99 -4.18 -24.76
C ALA A 338 -24.46 -5.54 -24.19
N PRO A 339 -25.36 -5.55 -23.19
CA PRO A 339 -25.78 -6.79 -22.55
C PRO A 339 -26.47 -7.71 -23.54
N ILE A 340 -26.13 -9.00 -23.47
CA ILE A 340 -26.97 -10.06 -24.04
C ILE A 340 -28.18 -10.21 -23.12
N GLU A 341 -29.36 -9.98 -23.66
CA GLU A 341 -30.60 -9.97 -22.90
C GLU A 341 -31.22 -11.37 -22.84
N ILE A 342 -31.28 -11.93 -21.64
CA ILE A 342 -31.77 -13.28 -21.38
C ILE A 342 -33.15 -13.19 -20.73
N GLY A 343 -34.15 -13.81 -21.37
CA GLY A 343 -35.48 -13.98 -20.81
C GLY A 343 -36.54 -12.92 -21.16
N ARG A 344 -36.29 -12.01 -22.10
CA ARG A 344 -37.32 -11.03 -22.54
C ARG A 344 -38.52 -11.67 -23.27
N ASN A 345 -38.38 -12.89 -23.80
CA ASN A 345 -39.39 -13.58 -24.61
C ASN A 345 -40.19 -14.65 -23.83
N LEU A 346 -40.42 -14.47 -22.53
CA LEU A 346 -41.25 -15.38 -21.74
C LEU A 346 -42.74 -15.18 -22.05
N SER A 347 -43.16 -15.50 -23.28
CA SER A 347 -44.57 -15.51 -23.70
C SER A 347 -45.26 -16.83 -23.36
N THR A 348 -44.48 -17.88 -23.11
CA THR A 348 -44.96 -19.20 -22.69
C THR A 348 -44.80 -19.36 -21.18
N PRO A 349 -45.90 -19.50 -20.44
CA PRO A 349 -45.83 -19.87 -19.03
C PRO A 349 -45.11 -21.21 -18.87
N ALA A 350 -44.42 -21.41 -17.75
CA ALA A 350 -43.83 -22.71 -17.44
C ALA A 350 -44.92 -23.79 -17.47
N SER A 351 -44.63 -24.93 -18.11
CA SER A 351 -45.62 -25.99 -18.42
C SER A 351 -46.34 -26.54 -17.18
N TRP A 352 -45.73 -26.39 -16.01
CA TRP A 352 -46.20 -26.87 -14.73
C TRP A 352 -47.11 -25.89 -13.97
N LEU A 353 -47.28 -24.65 -14.46
CA LEU A 353 -48.16 -23.67 -13.82
C LEU A 353 -49.63 -23.97 -14.15
N PRO A 354 -50.54 -24.02 -13.15
CA PRO A 354 -51.98 -24.08 -13.42
C PRO A 354 -52.42 -22.89 -14.28
N GLY A 355 -53.37 -23.10 -15.20
CA GLY A 355 -53.94 -22.02 -16.01
C GLY A 355 -54.59 -20.88 -15.19
N SER A 356 -54.94 -21.15 -13.92
CA SER A 356 -55.45 -20.17 -12.95
C SER A 356 -54.36 -19.26 -12.35
N VAL A 357 -53.08 -19.59 -12.50
CA VAL A 357 -51.94 -18.75 -12.07
C VAL A 357 -51.49 -17.83 -13.20
N THR A 358 -51.61 -18.28 -14.44
CA THR A 358 -51.21 -17.53 -15.63
C THR A 358 -52.28 -16.52 -16.07
N SER A 359 -53.48 -16.56 -15.48
CA SER A 359 -54.61 -15.69 -15.83
C SER A 359 -54.42 -14.21 -15.47
N CYS A 360 -53.40 -13.88 -14.68
CA CYS A 360 -53.07 -12.51 -14.30
C CYS A 360 -52.29 -11.74 -15.38
N GLY A 361 -51.76 -12.43 -16.40
CA GLY A 361 -51.00 -11.81 -17.48
C GLY A 361 -49.69 -11.12 -17.07
N LEU A 362 -49.17 -11.41 -15.86
CA LEU A 362 -47.92 -10.83 -15.37
C LEU A 362 -46.73 -11.76 -15.68
N PRO A 363 -45.66 -11.27 -16.34
CA PRO A 363 -44.45 -12.06 -16.60
C PRO A 363 -43.68 -12.37 -15.29
N PRO A 364 -42.95 -13.49 -15.22
CA PRO A 364 -42.21 -13.84 -14.01
C PRO A 364 -41.01 -12.92 -13.78
N VAL A 365 -40.67 -12.74 -12.51
CA VAL A 365 -39.43 -12.08 -12.11
C VAL A 365 -38.32 -13.13 -12.04
N LEU A 366 -37.36 -13.04 -12.97
CA LEU A 366 -36.20 -13.93 -13.03
C LEU A 366 -35.10 -13.46 -12.09
N SER A 367 -34.38 -14.39 -11.47
CA SER A 367 -33.22 -14.09 -10.62
C SER A 367 -32.15 -15.16 -10.76
N PRO A 368 -30.92 -14.81 -11.16
CA PRO A 368 -29.89 -15.80 -11.38
C PRO A 368 -29.40 -16.32 -10.02
N THR A 369 -29.08 -17.61 -9.95
CA THR A 369 -28.48 -18.26 -8.76
C THR A 369 -27.09 -18.82 -9.07
N GLY A 370 -26.68 -18.84 -10.34
CA GLY A 370 -25.30 -19.12 -10.72
C GLY A 370 -25.08 -19.11 -12.23
N MET A 371 -23.81 -19.16 -12.63
CA MET A 371 -23.36 -19.29 -14.01
C MET A 371 -22.16 -20.24 -14.09
N SER A 372 -22.02 -20.93 -15.22
CA SER A 372 -20.76 -21.56 -15.63
C SER A 372 -19.69 -20.50 -15.91
N GLU A 373 -18.42 -20.88 -15.88
CA GLU A 373 -17.27 -19.97 -16.03
C GLU A 373 -17.20 -19.32 -17.42
N ASP A 374 -17.65 -20.04 -18.46
CA ASP A 374 -17.81 -19.51 -19.82
C ASP A 374 -19.12 -18.72 -20.00
N GLY A 375 -19.97 -18.70 -18.97
CA GLY A 375 -21.29 -18.08 -18.97
C GLY A 375 -22.24 -18.67 -20.00
N ASN A 376 -22.02 -19.89 -20.49
CA ASN A 376 -22.88 -20.54 -21.48
C ASN A 376 -24.07 -21.26 -20.86
N ILE A 377 -24.05 -21.48 -19.55
CA ILE A 377 -25.16 -21.99 -18.78
C ILE A 377 -25.41 -21.05 -17.61
N ILE A 378 -26.64 -20.58 -17.48
CA ILE A 378 -27.09 -19.71 -16.40
C ILE A 378 -28.32 -20.37 -15.77
N VAL A 379 -28.31 -20.49 -14.46
CA VAL A 379 -29.42 -21.09 -13.69
C VAL A 379 -30.00 -20.07 -12.73
N GLY A 380 -31.25 -20.25 -12.35
CA GLY A 380 -31.88 -19.33 -11.43
C GLY A 380 -33.28 -19.68 -10.99
N THR A 381 -33.91 -18.71 -10.35
CA THR A 381 -35.30 -18.76 -9.90
C THR A 381 -36.18 -17.88 -10.78
N ALA A 382 -37.36 -18.37 -11.11
CA ALA A 382 -38.43 -17.62 -11.74
C ALA A 382 -39.59 -17.49 -10.75
N THR A 383 -39.95 -16.26 -10.38
CA THR A 383 -41.05 -15.98 -9.43
C THR A 383 -42.27 -15.46 -10.17
N TYR A 384 -43.40 -16.16 -10.01
CA TYR A 384 -44.69 -15.91 -10.65
C TYR A 384 -45.70 -15.35 -9.65
N SER A 385 -46.55 -14.43 -10.09
CA SER A 385 -47.69 -13.91 -9.31
C SER A 385 -48.93 -14.77 -9.51
N THR A 386 -49.71 -14.99 -8.45
CA THR A 386 -50.98 -15.75 -8.49
C THR A 386 -52.20 -14.85 -8.23
N CYS A 387 -52.16 -13.56 -8.57
CA CYS A 387 -53.23 -12.60 -8.29
C CYS A 387 -53.59 -12.48 -6.78
N GLY A 388 -52.61 -12.61 -5.89
CA GLY A 388 -52.81 -12.53 -4.43
C GLY A 388 -51.73 -13.23 -3.60
N SER A 389 -50.91 -14.08 -4.21
CA SER A 389 -49.72 -14.71 -3.63
C SER A 389 -48.60 -14.84 -4.67
N PHE A 390 -47.46 -15.44 -4.30
CA PHE A 390 -46.32 -15.69 -5.18
C PHE A 390 -45.88 -17.15 -5.14
N MET A 391 -45.50 -17.69 -6.29
CA MET A 391 -44.86 -19.00 -6.42
C MET A 391 -43.52 -18.87 -7.14
N SER A 392 -42.58 -19.77 -6.86
CA SER A 392 -41.25 -19.76 -7.49
C SER A 392 -40.92 -21.14 -8.06
N GLY A 393 -40.36 -21.17 -9.26
CA GLY A 393 -39.76 -22.35 -9.87
C GLY A 393 -38.32 -22.10 -10.32
N GLY A 394 -37.64 -23.14 -10.78
CA GLY A 394 -36.29 -23.02 -11.33
C GLY A 394 -36.30 -22.69 -12.82
N PHE A 395 -35.24 -22.06 -13.31
CA PHE A 395 -34.98 -21.96 -14.74
C PHE A 395 -33.54 -22.34 -15.06
N ILE A 396 -33.32 -22.71 -16.32
CA ILE A 396 -32.01 -22.83 -16.93
C ILE A 396 -32.01 -22.13 -18.29
N TRP A 397 -30.94 -21.41 -18.57
CA TRP A 397 -30.64 -20.86 -19.87
C TRP A 397 -29.35 -21.50 -20.38
N THR A 398 -29.32 -21.83 -21.67
CA THR A 398 -28.09 -22.28 -22.34
C THR A 398 -27.81 -21.41 -23.55
N ALA A 399 -26.55 -21.13 -23.83
CA ALA A 399 -26.14 -20.40 -25.02
C ALA A 399 -26.51 -21.15 -26.31
N ALA A 400 -26.51 -22.49 -26.27
CA ALA A 400 -26.89 -23.34 -27.40
C ALA A 400 -28.37 -23.18 -27.79
N SER A 401 -29.28 -23.15 -26.81
CA SER A 401 -30.71 -22.93 -27.08
C SER A 401 -31.05 -21.45 -27.25
N GLY A 402 -30.27 -20.55 -26.64
CA GLY A 402 -30.56 -19.13 -26.55
C GLY A 402 -31.83 -18.80 -25.74
N MET A 403 -32.51 -19.81 -25.20
CA MET A 403 -33.82 -19.70 -24.55
C MET A 403 -33.73 -20.06 -23.07
N ILE A 404 -34.53 -19.37 -22.26
CA ILE A 404 -34.81 -19.82 -20.90
C ILE A 404 -35.79 -20.99 -21.00
N THR A 405 -35.39 -22.12 -20.46
CA THR A 405 -36.25 -23.28 -20.28
C THR A 405 -36.57 -23.40 -18.81
N ASP A 406 -37.82 -23.78 -18.53
CA ASP A 406 -38.18 -24.17 -17.19
C ASP A 406 -37.32 -25.35 -16.70
N TRP A 407 -36.96 -25.35 -15.41
CA TRP A 407 -36.08 -26.36 -14.84
C TRP A 407 -36.65 -27.77 -14.92
N TYR A 408 -37.96 -27.94 -14.71
CA TYR A 408 -38.59 -29.25 -14.84
C TYR A 408 -38.60 -29.70 -16.31
N ASP A 409 -39.03 -28.82 -17.21
CA ASP A 409 -39.07 -29.13 -18.66
C ASP A 409 -37.70 -29.51 -19.21
N TYR A 410 -36.65 -28.80 -18.79
CA TYR A 410 -35.27 -29.12 -19.16
C TYR A 410 -34.88 -30.53 -18.71
N ASN A 411 -35.20 -30.91 -17.47
CA ASN A 411 -34.88 -32.22 -16.93
C ASN A 411 -35.65 -33.35 -17.62
N VAL A 412 -36.92 -33.11 -17.97
CA VAL A 412 -37.73 -34.06 -18.74
C VAL A 412 -37.14 -34.24 -20.15
N ALA A 413 -36.80 -33.14 -20.82
CA ALA A 413 -36.20 -33.18 -22.15
C ALA A 413 -34.82 -33.86 -22.16
N ALA A 414 -34.03 -33.70 -21.09
CA ALA A 414 -32.75 -34.35 -20.90
C ALA A 414 -32.86 -35.85 -20.54
N GLY A 415 -34.07 -36.37 -20.29
CA GLY A 415 -34.27 -37.77 -19.89
C GLY A 415 -33.69 -38.09 -18.52
N THR A 416 -33.58 -37.10 -17.63
CA THR A 416 -32.96 -37.24 -16.31
C THR A 416 -33.64 -38.37 -15.51
N PRO A 417 -32.89 -39.39 -15.05
CA PRO A 417 -33.45 -40.52 -14.30
C PRO A 417 -34.21 -40.08 -13.04
N GLY A 418 -35.36 -40.70 -12.79
CA GLY A 418 -36.20 -40.39 -11.63
C GLY A 418 -37.15 -39.21 -11.81
N ILE A 419 -37.05 -38.45 -12.90
CA ILE A 419 -37.99 -37.38 -13.25
C ILE A 419 -39.20 -38.01 -13.97
N PHE A 420 -40.07 -38.68 -13.20
CA PHE A 420 -41.35 -39.19 -13.70
C PHE A 420 -42.41 -38.08 -13.76
N ALA A 421 -43.55 -38.32 -14.42
CA ALA A 421 -44.71 -37.41 -14.54
C ALA A 421 -45.31 -36.89 -13.19
N ASN A 422 -44.73 -37.27 -12.04
CA ASN A 422 -45.14 -36.90 -10.68
C ASN A 422 -44.24 -35.83 -10.03
N TYR A 423 -43.29 -35.22 -10.76
CA TYR A 423 -42.30 -34.27 -10.21
C TYR A 423 -42.56 -32.79 -10.54
N GLY A 424 -43.68 -32.47 -11.19
CA GLY A 424 -44.15 -31.09 -11.37
C GLY A 424 -45.07 -30.61 -10.23
N PRO A 425 -45.26 -29.29 -10.03
CA PRO A 425 -46.12 -28.69 -9.00
C PRO A 425 -47.59 -29.13 -8.94
N ILE A 426 -48.07 -29.80 -9.99
CA ILE A 426 -49.34 -30.53 -9.98
C ILE A 426 -49.00 -32.02 -10.09
N GLY A 427 -48.69 -32.64 -8.96
CA GLY A 427 -49.10 -34.03 -8.84
C GLY A 427 -50.63 -34.04 -8.87
N ASP A 428 -51.21 -34.77 -9.83
CA ASP A 428 -52.47 -35.55 -9.70
C ASP A 428 -53.86 -35.03 -10.11
N ALA A 429 -54.03 -33.85 -10.71
CA ALA A 429 -55.38 -33.40 -11.11
C ALA A 429 -56.43 -33.33 -9.96
N GLY A 430 -56.00 -33.20 -8.69
CA GLY A 430 -56.86 -32.85 -7.55
C GLY A 430 -57.07 -33.93 -6.48
N ASP A 431 -56.18 -34.92 -6.32
CA ASP A 431 -56.19 -35.93 -5.24
C ASP A 431 -55.42 -35.44 -3.98
N PRO A 432 -56.10 -35.11 -2.88
CA PRO A 432 -55.47 -34.56 -1.68
C PRO A 432 -54.59 -35.55 -0.89
N ASN A 433 -54.47 -36.82 -1.29
CA ASN A 433 -53.76 -37.86 -0.51
C ASN A 433 -52.31 -38.13 -0.96
N ARG A 434 -51.81 -37.51 -2.05
CA ARG A 434 -50.54 -37.90 -2.68
C ARG A 434 -49.34 -36.95 -2.47
N GLY A 435 -49.52 -35.84 -1.77
CA GLY A 435 -48.43 -34.98 -1.26
C GLY A 435 -47.83 -33.98 -2.27
N LEU A 436 -47.13 -32.98 -1.73
CA LEU A 436 -46.60 -31.78 -2.41
C LEU A 436 -45.43 -32.08 -3.40
N PRO A 437 -45.22 -31.22 -4.41
CA PRO A 437 -44.22 -31.40 -5.49
C PRO A 437 -42.76 -31.34 -5.03
N LYS A 438 -41.90 -32.23 -5.57
CA LYS A 438 -40.57 -32.53 -5.02
C LYS A 438 -39.35 -31.85 -5.68
N LEU A 439 -39.46 -31.25 -6.88
CA LEU A 439 -38.34 -30.49 -7.48
C LEU A 439 -38.48 -29.00 -7.19
N GLY A 440 -37.47 -28.42 -6.54
CA GLY A 440 -37.39 -26.98 -6.29
C GLY A 440 -36.67 -26.24 -7.41
N PHE A 441 -35.72 -25.38 -7.04
CA PHE A 441 -35.00 -24.52 -7.98
C PHE A 441 -33.48 -24.70 -7.86
N PRO A 442 -32.72 -24.49 -8.95
CA PRO A 442 -31.28 -24.52 -8.89
C PRO A 442 -30.77 -23.35 -8.04
N SER A 443 -29.83 -23.65 -7.15
CA SER A 443 -29.16 -22.70 -6.25
C SER A 443 -27.69 -22.47 -6.60
N GLY A 444 -27.20 -23.13 -7.65
CA GLY A 444 -25.96 -22.79 -8.32
C GLY A 444 -25.45 -23.90 -9.24
N ILE A 445 -24.27 -23.69 -9.81
CA ILE A 445 -23.71 -24.50 -10.91
C ILE A 445 -22.17 -24.51 -10.83
N SER A 446 -21.57 -25.62 -11.24
CA SER A 446 -20.11 -25.79 -11.31
C SER A 446 -19.47 -24.92 -12.39
N PRO A 447 -18.18 -24.56 -12.26
CA PRO A 447 -17.46 -23.76 -13.26
C PRO A 447 -17.53 -24.34 -14.67
N ASP A 448 -17.43 -25.67 -14.80
CA ASP A 448 -17.53 -26.38 -16.09
C ASP A 448 -18.97 -26.54 -16.62
N GLY A 449 -19.98 -26.08 -15.87
CA GLY A 449 -21.39 -26.17 -16.24
C GLY A 449 -21.99 -27.57 -16.17
N ASN A 450 -21.22 -28.60 -15.82
CA ASN A 450 -21.64 -29.99 -15.88
C ASN A 450 -22.41 -30.45 -14.64
N GLN A 451 -22.41 -29.65 -13.57
CA GLN A 451 -23.05 -30.03 -12.32
C GLN A 451 -23.88 -28.86 -11.79
N ILE A 452 -25.18 -29.10 -11.58
CA ILE A 452 -26.12 -28.09 -11.09
C ILE A 452 -26.73 -28.58 -9.80
N VAL A 453 -26.86 -27.68 -8.83
CA VAL A 453 -27.46 -28.01 -7.54
C VAL A 453 -28.70 -27.23 -7.30
N GLY A 454 -29.52 -27.75 -6.40
CA GLY A 454 -30.65 -27.02 -5.89
C GLY A 454 -31.16 -27.59 -4.59
N PHE A 455 -32.26 -27.02 -4.14
CA PHE A 455 -33.02 -27.51 -3.01
C PHE A 455 -34.50 -27.33 -3.31
N GLN A 456 -35.36 -28.02 -2.57
CA GLN A 456 -36.80 -27.83 -2.69
C GLN A 456 -37.19 -26.43 -2.17
N GLY A 457 -37.86 -25.60 -2.97
CA GLY A 457 -38.08 -24.19 -2.62
C GLY A 457 -39.43 -23.63 -3.05
N GLY A 458 -39.98 -22.72 -2.22
CA GLY A 458 -41.31 -22.10 -2.29
C GLY A 458 -41.82 -21.78 -0.86
N THR A 459 -42.99 -21.14 -0.71
CA THR A 459 -43.69 -20.95 0.59
C THR A 459 -44.17 -22.26 1.23
N GLN A 460 -44.13 -23.37 0.48
CA GLN A 460 -44.48 -24.72 0.91
C GLN A 460 -43.22 -25.58 1.10
N ARG A 461 -42.40 -25.25 2.10
CA ARG A 461 -41.26 -26.08 2.50
C ARG A 461 -41.76 -27.38 3.10
N ILE A 462 -41.36 -28.54 2.56
CA ILE A 462 -41.53 -29.83 3.24
C ILE A 462 -40.37 -29.96 4.24
N PRO A 463 -40.62 -29.97 5.56
CA PRO A 463 -39.56 -30.23 6.54
C PRO A 463 -38.90 -31.59 6.28
N GLY A 464 -37.57 -31.62 6.14
CA GLY A 464 -36.77 -32.84 5.94
C GLY A 464 -36.43 -33.21 4.49
N ALA A 465 -36.81 -32.41 3.49
CA ALA A 465 -36.40 -32.65 2.10
C ALA A 465 -34.90 -32.45 1.90
N ALA A 466 -34.23 -33.47 1.33
CA ALA A 466 -32.80 -33.42 1.03
C ALA A 466 -32.50 -32.45 -0.13
N PRO A 467 -31.31 -31.82 -0.16
CA PRO A 467 -30.87 -31.05 -1.32
C PRO A 467 -30.79 -31.94 -2.59
N TRP A 468 -30.62 -31.25 -3.71
CA TRP A 468 -30.50 -31.63 -5.12
C TRP A 468 -29.17 -31.53 -5.87
N ILE A 469 -28.70 -32.52 -6.65
CA ILE A 469 -27.55 -32.36 -7.57
C ILE A 469 -27.79 -33.13 -8.86
N LEU A 470 -27.73 -32.43 -10.00
CA LEU A 470 -27.91 -32.91 -11.36
C LEU A 470 -26.58 -32.85 -12.11
N GLN A 471 -26.21 -33.95 -12.77
CA GLN A 471 -25.08 -33.98 -13.70
C GLN A 471 -25.60 -33.80 -15.13
N VAL A 472 -25.20 -32.72 -15.78
CA VAL A 472 -25.56 -32.37 -17.16
C VAL A 472 -24.52 -33.01 -18.09
N THR A 473 -24.64 -34.31 -18.40
CA THR A 473 -23.82 -34.91 -19.46
C THR A 473 -24.34 -34.45 -20.83
N GLY A 474 -23.63 -33.51 -21.45
CA GLY A 474 -23.97 -32.94 -22.75
C GLY A 474 -23.45 -31.51 -23.02
N GLY A 475 -22.75 -30.87 -22.08
CA GLY A 475 -22.03 -29.61 -22.32
C GLY A 475 -20.91 -29.78 -23.37
N PRO A 476 -20.39 -28.68 -23.96
CA PRO A 476 -19.30 -28.77 -24.91
C PRO A 476 -18.14 -29.55 -24.29
N ALA A 477 -17.57 -30.48 -25.06
CA ALA A 477 -16.45 -31.29 -24.60
C ALA A 477 -15.34 -30.38 -24.04
N CYS A 478 -14.77 -30.76 -22.90
CA CYS A 478 -13.71 -30.00 -22.28
C CYS A 478 -12.59 -29.72 -23.30
N VAL A 479 -12.34 -28.43 -23.55
CA VAL A 479 -11.45 -27.96 -24.61
C VAL A 479 -10.06 -27.83 -24.02
N ALA A 480 -9.11 -28.59 -24.57
CA ALA A 480 -7.71 -28.53 -24.15
C ALA A 480 -7.17 -27.08 -24.26
N PRO A 481 -6.24 -26.68 -23.36
CA PRO A 481 -5.63 -25.36 -23.44
C PRO A 481 -4.97 -25.17 -24.81
N THR A 482 -5.13 -23.99 -25.40
CA THR A 482 -4.48 -23.59 -26.65
C THR A 482 -3.89 -22.20 -26.47
N ILE A 483 -2.62 -22.01 -26.85
CA ILE A 483 -1.96 -20.71 -26.73
C ILE A 483 -2.54 -19.74 -27.76
N THR A 484 -3.09 -18.62 -27.28
CA THR A 484 -3.67 -17.55 -28.10
C THR A 484 -2.74 -16.34 -28.24
N LEU A 485 -1.81 -16.16 -27.30
CA LEU A 485 -0.76 -15.16 -27.36
C LEU A 485 0.57 -15.77 -26.90
N ASN A 486 1.57 -15.67 -27.77
CA ASN A 486 2.94 -16.06 -27.45
C ASN A 486 3.71 -14.87 -26.85
N PRO A 487 4.71 -15.12 -26.00
CA PRO A 487 5.60 -14.07 -25.53
C PRO A 487 6.36 -13.42 -26.70
N THR A 488 6.60 -12.11 -26.57
CA THR A 488 7.35 -11.33 -27.56
C THR A 488 8.75 -11.90 -27.77
N THR A 489 9.24 -11.89 -29.01
CA THR A 489 10.59 -12.33 -29.36
C THR A 489 11.15 -11.52 -30.55
N PRO A 490 12.42 -11.06 -30.50
CA PRO A 490 13.27 -11.06 -29.31
C PRO A 490 12.79 -10.04 -28.26
N THR A 491 13.07 -10.31 -26.99
CA THR A 491 12.93 -9.34 -25.89
C THR A 491 14.31 -8.88 -25.48
N ASN A 492 14.63 -7.63 -25.80
CA ASN A 492 15.89 -7.01 -25.45
C ASN A 492 15.80 -6.42 -24.03
N TYR A 493 16.87 -6.56 -23.25
CA TYR A 493 17.02 -5.90 -21.96
C TYR A 493 18.45 -5.40 -21.75
N SER A 494 18.63 -4.48 -20.82
CA SER A 494 19.94 -3.97 -20.43
C SER A 494 19.90 -3.58 -18.95
N ALA A 495 21.01 -3.12 -18.38
CA ALA A 495 20.99 -2.62 -17.00
C ALA A 495 20.14 -1.33 -16.82
N CYS A 496 19.81 -0.66 -17.92
CA CYS A 496 18.85 0.44 -17.97
C CYS A 496 17.39 0.01 -18.09
N SER A 497 17.11 -1.28 -18.27
CA SER A 497 15.75 -1.80 -18.29
C SER A 497 15.19 -1.93 -16.87
N SER A 498 13.93 -1.56 -16.69
CA SER A 498 13.24 -1.68 -15.39
C SER A 498 12.82 -3.11 -15.06
N SER A 499 12.66 -3.97 -16.06
CA SER A 499 12.40 -5.41 -15.94
C SER A 499 12.30 -6.08 -17.31
N ILE A 500 12.55 -7.38 -17.38
CA ILE A 500 12.11 -8.23 -18.51
C ILE A 500 10.65 -8.62 -18.24
N ILE A 501 9.74 -8.37 -19.18
CA ILE A 501 8.32 -8.72 -19.07
C ILE A 501 7.94 -9.63 -20.23
N LEU A 502 7.42 -10.82 -19.91
CA LEU A 502 6.92 -11.78 -20.88
C LEU A 502 5.45 -12.09 -20.57
N ASN A 503 4.60 -12.11 -21.60
CA ASN A 503 3.18 -12.38 -21.49
C ASN A 503 2.81 -13.62 -22.29
N VAL A 504 1.91 -14.43 -21.76
CA VAL A 504 1.29 -15.55 -22.47
C VAL A 504 -0.22 -15.46 -22.27
N ALA A 505 -1.00 -15.86 -23.26
CA ALA A 505 -2.44 -16.06 -23.11
C ALA A 505 -2.85 -17.41 -23.69
N ALA A 506 -3.86 -18.02 -23.09
CA ALA A 506 -4.43 -19.28 -23.54
C ALA A 506 -5.97 -19.20 -23.58
N SER A 507 -6.57 -20.01 -24.45
CA SER A 507 -8.00 -20.33 -24.46
C SER A 507 -8.21 -21.82 -24.20
N GLY A 508 -9.45 -22.24 -23.96
CA GLY A 508 -9.80 -23.60 -23.54
C GLY A 508 -10.71 -23.58 -22.32
N THR A 509 -11.05 -24.75 -21.80
CA THR A 509 -11.82 -24.86 -20.55
C THR A 509 -10.94 -24.40 -19.40
N GLN A 510 -11.43 -23.47 -18.59
CA GLN A 510 -10.74 -22.91 -17.43
C GLN A 510 -11.02 -23.77 -16.17
N SER A 511 -10.23 -23.69 -15.09
CA SER A 511 -9.09 -22.78 -14.84
C SER A 511 -7.75 -23.23 -15.47
N PHE A 512 -6.86 -22.26 -15.71
CA PHE A 512 -5.50 -22.54 -16.16
C PHE A 512 -4.49 -22.39 -15.02
N SER A 513 -3.50 -23.28 -14.98
CA SER A 513 -2.25 -23.08 -14.26
C SER A 513 -1.10 -22.85 -15.25
N TYR A 514 -0.15 -22.01 -14.84
CA TYR A 514 1.00 -21.62 -15.65
C TYR A 514 2.29 -22.07 -14.95
N GLN A 515 3.31 -22.38 -15.74
CA GLN A 515 4.68 -22.53 -15.26
C GLN A 515 5.64 -21.99 -16.32
N TRP A 516 6.42 -20.97 -15.97
CA TRP A 516 7.47 -20.44 -16.83
C TRP A 516 8.76 -21.24 -16.71
N TYR A 517 9.48 -21.36 -17.81
CA TYR A 517 10.75 -22.04 -17.93
C TYR A 517 11.80 -21.13 -18.56
N LYS A 518 13.05 -21.26 -18.12
CA LYS A 518 14.24 -20.69 -18.75
C LYS A 518 15.19 -21.82 -19.11
N ASN A 519 15.56 -21.94 -20.38
CA ASN A 519 16.48 -22.97 -20.89
C ASN A 519 16.09 -24.39 -20.42
N GLY A 520 14.78 -24.68 -20.38
CA GLY A 520 14.24 -25.98 -19.94
C GLY A 520 14.11 -26.16 -18.41
N THR A 521 14.57 -25.21 -17.61
CA THR A 521 14.46 -25.27 -16.13
C THR A 521 13.27 -24.43 -15.66
N PRO A 522 12.39 -24.93 -14.77
CA PRO A 522 11.28 -24.14 -14.24
C PRO A 522 11.79 -22.96 -13.42
N ILE A 523 11.20 -21.79 -13.66
CA ILE A 523 11.48 -20.57 -12.88
C ILE A 523 10.62 -20.60 -11.62
N VAL A 524 11.18 -20.13 -10.51
CA VAL A 524 10.48 -19.98 -9.23
C VAL A 524 10.47 -18.50 -8.86
N ASP A 525 9.38 -18.01 -8.29
CA ASP A 525 9.30 -16.62 -7.81
C ASP A 525 10.31 -16.38 -6.67
N GLY A 526 10.94 -15.20 -6.68
CA GLY A 526 12.00 -14.81 -5.76
C GLY A 526 13.36 -14.57 -6.45
N VAL A 527 14.40 -14.47 -5.63
CA VAL A 527 15.77 -14.17 -6.07
C VAL A 527 16.32 -15.36 -6.86
N GLN A 528 16.74 -15.08 -8.10
CA GLN A 528 17.36 -16.04 -9.00
C GLN A 528 18.86 -16.17 -8.70
N PRO A 529 19.53 -17.25 -9.16
CA PRO A 529 20.98 -17.40 -9.02
C PRO A 529 21.79 -16.24 -9.62
N THR A 530 21.21 -15.50 -10.56
CA THR A 530 21.78 -14.31 -11.19
C THR A 530 21.65 -13.03 -10.35
N GLY A 531 20.97 -13.09 -9.21
CA GLY A 531 20.66 -11.92 -8.37
C GLY A 531 19.37 -11.19 -8.76
N SER A 532 18.84 -11.45 -9.96
CA SER A 532 17.56 -10.87 -10.42
C SER A 532 16.38 -11.44 -9.62
N ASN A 533 15.25 -10.72 -9.56
CA ASN A 533 14.08 -11.16 -8.81
C ASN A 533 12.90 -11.48 -9.73
N ALA A 534 12.51 -12.75 -9.81
CA ALA A 534 11.39 -13.21 -10.62
C ALA A 534 10.06 -13.10 -9.87
N THR A 535 9.01 -12.66 -10.55
CA THR A 535 7.63 -12.64 -10.07
C THR A 535 6.67 -13.09 -11.17
N GLY A 536 5.65 -13.87 -10.84
CA GLY A 536 4.67 -14.36 -11.80
C GLY A 536 5.10 -15.61 -12.56
N ALA A 537 6.06 -16.38 -12.05
CA ALA A 537 6.52 -17.63 -12.63
C ALA A 537 5.42 -18.69 -12.79
N THR A 538 4.33 -18.58 -12.02
CA THR A 538 3.12 -19.41 -12.17
C THR A 538 1.89 -18.61 -12.63
N SER A 539 2.10 -17.49 -13.32
CA SER A 539 1.05 -16.60 -13.84
C SER A 539 1.13 -16.46 -15.37
N ASN A 540 0.15 -15.80 -15.97
CA ASN A 540 0.12 -15.46 -17.40
C ASN A 540 1.14 -14.38 -17.79
N GLN A 541 1.77 -13.72 -16.83
CA GLN A 541 2.86 -12.77 -17.04
C GLN A 541 4.03 -13.11 -16.11
N LEU A 542 5.23 -13.25 -16.70
CA LEU A 542 6.49 -13.33 -15.97
C LEU A 542 7.18 -11.97 -16.00
N ARG A 543 7.66 -11.54 -14.83
CA ARG A 543 8.50 -10.35 -14.69
C ARG A 543 9.81 -10.69 -13.99
N ILE A 544 10.94 -10.40 -14.63
CA ILE A 544 12.27 -10.49 -14.02
C ILE A 544 12.74 -9.06 -13.72
N ASN A 545 12.86 -8.73 -12.44
CA ASN A 545 13.23 -7.40 -11.97
C ASN A 545 14.74 -7.29 -11.67
N PRO A 546 15.30 -6.07 -11.70
CA PRO A 546 16.68 -5.80 -11.34
C PRO A 546 17.09 -6.31 -9.95
N PRO A 547 18.40 -6.54 -9.70
CA PRO A 547 19.51 -6.32 -10.63
C PRO A 547 19.49 -7.34 -11.78
N LEU A 548 19.51 -6.84 -13.01
CA LEU A 548 19.59 -7.69 -14.21
C LEU A 548 21.07 -7.93 -14.53
N SER A 549 21.39 -9.08 -15.09
CA SER A 549 22.73 -9.48 -15.50
C SER A 549 22.71 -10.04 -16.92
N ALA A 550 23.87 -10.15 -17.57
CA ALA A 550 23.98 -10.86 -18.86
C ALA A 550 23.50 -12.33 -18.78
N ALA A 551 23.55 -12.94 -17.60
CA ALA A 551 23.09 -14.31 -17.38
C ALA A 551 21.55 -14.44 -17.39
N ASP A 552 20.79 -13.35 -17.34
CA ASP A 552 19.33 -13.38 -17.53
C ASP A 552 18.91 -13.64 -19.00
N ALA A 553 19.83 -13.53 -19.95
CA ALA A 553 19.59 -13.91 -21.34
C ALA A 553 19.32 -15.42 -21.45
N GLY A 554 18.48 -15.81 -22.42
CA GLY A 554 18.13 -17.20 -22.65
C GLY A 554 16.83 -17.39 -23.39
N THR A 555 16.42 -18.65 -23.48
CA THR A 555 15.15 -19.05 -24.09
C THR A 555 14.10 -19.23 -23.00
N TYR A 556 13.00 -18.49 -23.12
CA TYR A 556 11.88 -18.50 -22.18
C TYR A 556 10.62 -19.03 -22.85
N TYR A 557 9.83 -19.80 -22.11
CA TYR A 557 8.50 -20.23 -22.54
C TYR A 557 7.60 -20.53 -21.33
N ALA A 558 6.30 -20.53 -21.54
CA ALA A 558 5.32 -20.92 -20.54
C ALA A 558 4.64 -22.23 -20.94
N VAL A 559 4.38 -23.08 -19.95
CA VAL A 559 3.49 -24.23 -20.08
C VAL A 559 2.18 -23.90 -19.38
N VAL A 560 1.07 -24.05 -20.09
CA VAL A 560 -0.29 -23.80 -19.62
C VAL A 560 -1.02 -25.12 -19.49
N THR A 561 -1.50 -25.43 -18.29
CA THR A 561 -2.27 -26.65 -17.99
C THR A 561 -3.72 -26.28 -17.71
N GLY A 562 -4.66 -26.91 -18.40
CA GLY A 562 -6.09 -26.81 -18.14
C GLY A 562 -6.62 -28.02 -17.37
N PRO A 563 -7.93 -28.05 -17.05
CA PRO A 563 -8.57 -29.15 -16.30
C PRO A 563 -8.66 -30.45 -17.11
N CYS A 564 -8.38 -30.41 -18.40
CA CYS A 564 -8.46 -31.55 -19.32
C CYS A 564 -7.53 -31.36 -20.53
N GLY A 565 -7.32 -32.45 -21.27
CA GLY A 565 -6.40 -32.47 -22.41
C GLY A 565 -4.94 -32.49 -21.98
N SER A 566 -4.04 -32.29 -22.94
CA SER A 566 -2.60 -32.15 -22.67
C SER A 566 -2.25 -30.68 -22.43
N PRO A 567 -1.25 -30.35 -21.57
CA PRO A 567 -0.74 -29.00 -21.43
C PRO A 567 -0.26 -28.41 -22.75
N ALA A 568 -0.47 -27.11 -22.95
CA ALA A 568 0.01 -26.39 -24.12
C ALA A 568 1.26 -25.58 -23.77
N GLN A 569 2.28 -25.64 -24.63
CA GLN A 569 3.49 -24.84 -24.49
C GLN A 569 3.44 -23.63 -25.42
N SER A 570 3.82 -22.45 -24.93
CA SER A 570 4.03 -21.28 -25.78
C SER A 570 5.20 -21.48 -26.73
N ALA A 571 5.26 -20.68 -27.79
CA ALA A 571 6.48 -20.48 -28.54
C ALA A 571 7.59 -19.93 -27.62
N ASN A 572 8.83 -20.19 -28.03
CA ASN A 572 10.03 -19.71 -27.34
C ASN A 572 10.21 -18.21 -27.56
N ALA A 573 10.37 -17.46 -26.47
CA ALA A 573 10.89 -16.10 -26.49
C ALA A 573 12.40 -16.09 -26.28
N ILE A 574 13.12 -15.40 -27.17
CA ILE A 574 14.55 -15.17 -27.02
C ILE A 574 14.73 -13.87 -26.24
N VAL A 575 15.14 -13.98 -24.98
CA VAL A 575 15.52 -12.85 -24.14
C VAL A 575 17.02 -12.65 -24.30
N GLN A 576 17.45 -11.44 -24.65
CA GLN A 576 18.86 -11.14 -24.93
C GLN A 576 19.24 -9.76 -24.43
N VAL A 577 20.54 -9.55 -24.19
CA VAL A 577 21.09 -8.22 -23.93
C VAL A 577 20.85 -7.34 -25.15
N ASP A 578 20.40 -6.10 -24.93
CA ASP A 578 20.05 -5.18 -25.98
C ASP A 578 21.27 -4.83 -26.85
N PRO A 579 21.27 -5.19 -28.15
CA PRO A 579 22.39 -4.88 -29.04
C PRO A 579 22.66 -3.38 -29.20
N ALA A 580 21.70 -2.51 -28.87
CA ALA A 580 21.90 -1.06 -28.85
C ALA A 580 22.82 -0.59 -27.72
N PHE A 581 22.99 -1.41 -26.66
CA PHE A 581 23.85 -1.14 -25.51
C PHE A 581 24.83 -2.30 -25.34
N PRO A 582 25.87 -2.39 -26.21
CA PRO A 582 26.88 -3.44 -26.08
C PRO A 582 27.58 -3.36 -24.72
N ALA A 583 28.02 -4.51 -24.22
CA ALA A 583 28.78 -4.60 -22.98
C ALA A 583 29.96 -3.62 -22.98
N ALA A 584 30.09 -2.85 -21.92
CA ALA A 584 31.19 -1.91 -21.80
C ALA A 584 32.51 -2.68 -21.73
N THR A 585 33.53 -2.23 -22.46
CA THR A 585 34.85 -2.89 -22.41
C THR A 585 35.50 -2.81 -21.02
N ASN A 586 35.07 -1.82 -20.24
CA ASN A 586 35.51 -1.57 -18.88
C ASN A 586 34.42 -1.87 -17.84
N ASP A 587 33.57 -2.86 -18.14
CA ASP A 587 32.55 -3.35 -17.21
C ASP A 587 33.17 -4.08 -16.01
N THR A 588 34.40 -4.58 -16.14
CA THR A 588 35.07 -5.37 -15.09
C THR A 588 36.32 -4.68 -14.54
N CYS A 589 36.66 -4.96 -13.28
CA CYS A 589 37.90 -4.47 -12.68
C CYS A 589 39.17 -5.07 -13.31
N ALA A 590 39.02 -6.15 -14.09
CA ALA A 590 40.11 -6.80 -14.82
C ALA A 590 40.47 -6.06 -16.13
N THR A 591 39.54 -5.31 -16.71
CA THR A 591 39.74 -4.53 -17.94
C THR A 591 39.40 -3.05 -17.77
N PRO A 592 39.95 -2.36 -16.75
CA PRO A 592 39.60 -0.99 -16.46
C PRO A 592 40.09 -0.06 -17.58
N GLN A 593 39.31 0.97 -17.89
CA GLN A 593 39.77 2.02 -18.79
C GLN A 593 40.85 2.87 -18.11
N ILE A 594 42.03 3.01 -18.73
CA ILE A 594 43.06 3.92 -18.24
C ILE A 594 42.60 5.37 -18.41
N VAL A 595 42.65 6.14 -17.31
CA VAL A 595 42.32 7.57 -17.29
C VAL A 595 43.48 8.39 -16.74
N ASN A 596 43.60 9.62 -17.23
CA ASN A 596 44.59 10.59 -16.74
C ASN A 596 43.94 11.55 -15.75
N GLN A 597 44.75 12.32 -15.02
CA GLN A 597 44.28 13.44 -14.22
C GLN A 597 43.61 14.50 -15.12
N GLY A 598 42.52 15.09 -14.65
CA GLY A 598 41.84 16.20 -15.31
C GLY A 598 40.35 16.29 -14.97
N THR A 599 39.69 17.30 -15.54
CA THR A 599 38.24 17.47 -15.46
C THR A 599 37.56 16.78 -16.65
N ASN A 600 36.48 16.04 -16.40
CA ASN A 600 35.70 15.31 -17.40
C ASN A 600 36.55 14.41 -18.30
N VAL A 601 37.31 13.50 -17.69
CA VAL A 601 38.32 12.67 -18.38
C VAL A 601 37.71 11.54 -19.22
N LEU A 602 36.39 11.41 -19.22
CA LEU A 602 35.65 10.46 -20.04
C LEU A 602 35.25 11.11 -21.37
N ALA A 603 36.10 10.98 -22.38
CA ALA A 603 35.83 11.45 -23.74
C ALA A 603 36.02 10.29 -24.75
N PRO A 604 34.96 9.84 -25.45
CA PRO A 604 33.56 10.28 -25.32
C PRO A 604 32.93 9.87 -23.98
N ALA A 605 31.81 10.50 -23.62
CA ALA A 605 31.03 10.12 -22.44
C ALA A 605 30.56 8.66 -22.54
N GLN A 606 30.62 7.92 -21.44
CA GLN A 606 30.29 6.49 -21.40
C GLN A 606 28.90 6.24 -20.83
N SER A 607 28.18 5.27 -21.38
CA SER A 607 26.85 4.90 -20.89
C SER A 607 26.94 3.67 -19.97
N PRO A 608 26.25 3.67 -18.82
CA PRO A 608 26.19 2.51 -17.94
C PRO A 608 25.19 1.44 -18.40
N CYS A 609 24.43 1.66 -19.50
CA CYS A 609 23.34 0.76 -19.87
C CYS A 609 23.77 -0.64 -20.32
N GLY A 610 24.97 -0.76 -20.89
CA GLY A 610 25.51 -2.05 -21.32
C GLY A 610 26.27 -2.80 -20.22
N SER A 611 26.46 -2.16 -19.06
CA SER A 611 27.28 -2.64 -17.96
C SER A 611 26.49 -3.46 -16.94
N PHE A 612 27.11 -4.45 -16.32
CA PHE A 612 26.50 -5.31 -15.31
C PHE A 612 27.42 -5.49 -14.11
N ILE A 613 26.83 -5.77 -12.95
CA ILE A 613 27.61 -6.11 -11.76
C ILE A 613 28.02 -7.59 -11.83
N ASP A 614 29.10 -7.89 -12.53
CA ASP A 614 29.61 -9.26 -12.70
C ASP A 614 31.03 -9.49 -12.15
N ASP A 615 31.59 -8.49 -11.46
CA ASP A 615 32.83 -8.61 -10.72
C ASP A 615 32.68 -9.26 -9.32
N PRO A 616 33.75 -9.90 -8.79
CA PRO A 616 33.78 -10.39 -7.42
C PRO A 616 33.67 -9.26 -6.38
N ASN A 617 34.10 -8.05 -6.75
CA ASN A 617 34.05 -6.84 -5.94
C ASN A 617 32.68 -6.15 -5.94
N ASN A 618 31.62 -6.89 -5.62
CA ASN A 618 30.27 -6.36 -5.49
C ASN A 618 30.03 -5.54 -4.20
N PHE A 619 31.09 -5.02 -3.57
CA PHE A 619 30.98 -4.29 -2.31
C PHE A 619 31.40 -2.84 -2.48
N SER A 620 30.44 -1.93 -2.33
CA SER A 620 30.68 -0.50 -2.09
C SER A 620 30.23 -0.19 -0.68
N GLY A 621 31.14 0.19 0.22
CA GLY A 621 30.83 0.40 1.64
C GLY A 621 29.82 1.52 1.90
N CYS A 622 29.61 2.39 0.92
CA CYS A 622 28.70 3.53 0.99
C CYS A 622 27.36 3.33 0.24
N ALA A 623 27.10 2.16 -0.35
CA ALA A 623 25.86 1.87 -1.06
C ALA A 623 25.35 0.45 -0.76
N THR A 624 24.06 0.30 -0.46
CA THR A 624 23.47 -0.99 -0.07
C THR A 624 23.19 -1.93 -1.25
N ALA A 625 23.00 -1.38 -2.45
CA ALA A 625 22.77 -2.13 -3.68
C ALA A 625 23.05 -1.28 -4.93
N ILE A 626 23.62 -1.91 -5.95
CA ILE A 626 23.98 -1.31 -7.25
C ILE A 626 23.50 -2.21 -8.39
N LYS A 627 23.39 -1.68 -9.61
CA LYS A 627 22.85 -2.42 -10.76
C LYS A 627 23.65 -2.33 -12.06
N ALA A 628 24.62 -1.43 -12.14
CA ALA A 628 25.56 -1.28 -13.24
C ALA A 628 26.82 -0.58 -12.73
N ASP A 629 27.97 -0.85 -13.31
CA ASP A 629 29.22 -0.20 -12.97
C ASP A 629 30.21 -0.11 -14.13
N LEU A 630 31.14 0.82 -13.99
CA LEU A 630 32.23 1.06 -14.93
C LEU A 630 33.53 1.20 -14.15
N TRP A 631 34.59 0.59 -14.66
CA TRP A 631 35.90 0.57 -14.03
C TRP A 631 36.92 1.40 -14.78
N PHE A 632 37.72 2.13 -14.02
CA PHE A 632 38.78 2.99 -14.52
C PHE A 632 40.05 2.77 -13.71
N GLN A 633 41.21 2.98 -14.31
CA GLN A 633 42.49 2.94 -13.62
C GLN A 633 43.16 4.31 -13.71
N PHE A 634 43.54 4.86 -12.56
CA PHE A 634 44.28 6.10 -12.44
C PHE A 634 45.65 5.84 -11.82
N THR A 635 46.70 6.40 -12.41
CA THR A 635 48.06 6.35 -11.86
C THR A 635 48.53 7.78 -11.60
N PRO A 636 48.57 8.23 -10.33
CA PRO A 636 48.97 9.59 -9.98
C PRO A 636 50.40 9.90 -10.43
N ALA A 637 50.62 11.11 -10.93
CA ALA A 637 51.97 11.59 -11.25
C ALA A 637 52.71 12.13 -10.01
N THR A 638 51.96 12.59 -8.99
CA THR A 638 52.50 13.17 -7.75
C THR A 638 51.80 12.55 -6.54
N THR A 639 52.54 12.41 -5.43
CA THR A 639 51.95 12.00 -4.15
C THR A 639 51.30 13.20 -3.51
N GLN A 640 49.97 13.20 -3.43
CA GLN A 640 49.16 14.28 -2.86
C GLN A 640 47.74 13.79 -2.60
N ASN A 641 46.89 14.69 -2.09
CA ASN A 641 45.45 14.42 -2.00
C ASN A 641 44.76 14.74 -3.33
N TYR A 642 43.87 13.84 -3.74
CA TYR A 642 43.04 13.99 -4.93
C TYR A 642 41.56 14.07 -4.56
N ARG A 643 40.82 14.85 -5.34
CA ARG A 643 39.36 14.83 -5.42
C ARG A 643 38.96 14.00 -6.62
N ILE A 644 38.07 13.05 -6.40
CA ILE A 644 37.52 12.19 -7.45
C ILE A 644 36.01 12.35 -7.41
N GLU A 645 35.41 12.78 -8.51
CA GLU A 645 33.99 13.13 -8.56
C GLU A 645 33.34 12.78 -9.90
N THR A 646 32.03 12.56 -9.85
CA THR A 646 31.20 12.23 -11.02
C THR A 646 30.30 13.39 -11.44
N CYS A 647 30.65 14.61 -11.02
CA CYS A 647 29.94 15.82 -11.38
C CYS A 647 29.84 15.97 -12.90
N GLY A 648 28.65 16.31 -13.39
CA GLY A 648 28.35 16.30 -14.82
C GLY A 648 27.81 14.98 -15.36
N SER A 649 27.77 13.89 -14.58
CA SER A 649 26.93 12.73 -14.93
C SER A 649 25.45 13.16 -14.92
N ASN A 650 24.57 12.43 -15.58
CA ASN A 650 23.13 12.73 -15.61
C ASN A 650 22.25 11.69 -14.90
N TYR A 651 22.87 10.79 -14.14
CA TYR A 651 22.19 9.79 -13.30
C TYR A 651 22.86 9.70 -11.93
N ASP A 652 22.14 9.17 -10.95
CA ASP A 652 22.65 8.95 -9.59
C ASP A 652 23.86 8.00 -9.60
N THR A 653 24.97 8.38 -8.97
CA THR A 653 26.22 7.61 -9.04
C THR A 653 26.66 7.14 -7.65
N VAL A 654 27.50 6.11 -7.63
CA VAL A 654 28.40 5.78 -6.52
C VAL A 654 29.82 5.81 -7.07
N VAL A 655 30.75 6.46 -6.38
CA VAL A 655 32.18 6.38 -6.71
C VAL A 655 32.95 5.67 -5.60
N SER A 656 33.69 4.64 -5.95
CA SER A 656 34.58 3.90 -5.06
C SER A 656 36.01 3.89 -5.61
N VAL A 657 37.01 3.91 -4.74
CA VAL A 657 38.43 3.78 -5.09
C VAL A 657 39.00 2.55 -4.41
N TYR A 658 39.72 1.72 -5.14
CA TYR A 658 40.35 0.49 -4.65
C TYR A 658 41.86 0.50 -4.90
N ASP A 659 42.61 -0.19 -4.04
CA ASP A 659 44.06 -0.37 -4.22
C ASP A 659 44.42 -1.29 -5.39
N SER A 660 43.53 -2.21 -5.78
CA SER A 660 43.69 -3.19 -6.85
C SER A 660 42.37 -3.89 -7.17
N CYS A 661 42.29 -4.64 -8.28
CA CYS A 661 41.14 -5.49 -8.60
C CYS A 661 41.08 -6.63 -7.58
N ASN A 662 39.93 -6.81 -6.93
CA ASN A 662 39.77 -7.69 -5.76
C ASN A 662 40.52 -7.25 -4.50
N GLY A 663 40.99 -6.01 -4.47
CA GLY A 663 41.67 -5.39 -3.34
C GLY A 663 40.74 -4.62 -2.39
N GLY A 664 41.34 -3.86 -1.47
CA GLY A 664 40.61 -3.09 -0.47
C GLY A 664 39.98 -1.81 -1.03
N GLU A 665 38.74 -1.51 -0.64
CA GLU A 665 38.13 -0.20 -0.87
C GLU A 665 38.79 0.85 0.03
N LEU A 666 39.43 1.84 -0.59
CA LEU A 666 40.14 2.93 0.09
C LEU A 666 39.21 4.09 0.45
N ALA A 667 38.24 4.39 -0.42
CA ALA A 667 37.21 5.38 -0.17
C ALA A 667 35.97 5.11 -1.03
N CYS A 668 34.82 5.54 -0.54
CA CYS A 668 33.52 5.40 -1.21
C CYS A 668 32.68 6.63 -0.93
N ASN A 669 31.93 7.09 -1.93
CA ASN A 669 30.87 8.07 -1.75
C ASN A 669 29.68 7.76 -2.68
N ASN A 670 28.46 7.77 -2.15
CA ASN A 670 27.22 7.68 -2.94
C ASN A 670 26.80 9.08 -3.37
N ASP A 671 26.43 9.90 -2.37
CA ASP A 671 25.94 11.25 -2.60
C ASP A 671 26.93 12.31 -2.15
N LEU A 672 26.97 13.40 -2.92
CA LEU A 672 27.75 14.58 -2.67
C LEU A 672 27.34 15.14 -1.32
N ASN A 673 28.20 14.92 -0.34
CA ASN A 673 28.11 15.56 0.95
C ASN A 673 29.21 16.61 1.14
N ILE A 674 30.33 16.59 0.40
CA ILE A 674 31.51 17.46 0.58
C ILE A 674 31.78 18.46 -0.56
N GLY A 675 32.18 19.69 -0.23
CA GLY A 675 32.64 20.71 -1.19
C GLY A 675 31.51 21.49 -1.91
N PRO A 676 31.84 22.40 -2.84
CA PRO A 676 30.86 23.25 -3.52
C PRO A 676 29.87 22.45 -4.38
N THR A 677 28.60 22.88 -4.40
CA THR A 677 27.51 22.31 -5.20
C THR A 677 27.47 22.84 -6.64
N ALA A 678 28.24 23.89 -6.94
CA ALA A 678 28.30 24.46 -8.28
C ALA A 678 28.77 23.42 -9.30
N GLY A 679 27.90 23.09 -10.28
CA GLY A 679 28.19 22.09 -11.31
C GLY A 679 28.01 20.63 -10.88
N CYS A 680 27.55 20.37 -9.65
CA CYS A 680 27.38 19.04 -9.11
C CYS A 680 26.08 18.90 -8.30
N SER A 681 25.14 18.10 -8.79
CA SER A 681 23.90 17.80 -8.05
C SER A 681 24.18 16.88 -6.87
N SER A 682 23.31 16.91 -5.85
CA SER A 682 23.45 16.08 -4.63
C SER A 682 23.54 14.58 -4.91
N GLN A 683 22.90 14.10 -5.98
CA GLN A 683 22.92 12.69 -6.43
C GLN A 683 24.17 12.35 -7.26
N ARG A 684 25.26 13.09 -7.13
CA ARG A 684 26.55 12.74 -7.75
C ARG A 684 27.51 12.44 -6.64
N SER A 685 28.51 11.63 -6.95
CA SER A 685 29.46 11.20 -5.95
C SER A 685 30.71 12.06 -5.99
N ARG A 686 31.27 12.31 -4.82
CA ARG A 686 32.57 12.96 -4.65
C ARG A 686 33.30 12.35 -3.46
N ILE A 687 34.47 11.79 -3.74
CA ILE A 687 35.51 11.58 -2.73
C ILE A 687 36.27 12.91 -2.65
N GLY A 688 36.03 13.67 -1.58
CA GLY A 688 36.52 15.06 -1.45
C GLY A 688 38.04 15.17 -1.37
N SER A 689 38.67 14.26 -0.62
CA SER A 689 40.12 14.19 -0.42
C SER A 689 40.53 12.75 -0.14
N ILE A 690 41.41 12.20 -0.98
CA ILE A 690 42.05 10.90 -0.78
C ILE A 690 43.54 11.00 -1.10
N SER A 691 44.39 10.51 -0.19
CA SER A 691 45.84 10.48 -0.38
C SER A 691 46.23 9.33 -1.32
N LEU A 692 46.85 9.65 -2.46
CA LEU A 692 47.30 8.67 -3.45
C LEU A 692 48.79 8.87 -3.74
N ASN A 693 49.53 7.77 -3.91
CA ASN A 693 50.97 7.79 -4.13
C ASN A 693 51.33 7.88 -5.62
N ALA A 694 52.35 8.68 -5.94
CA ALA A 694 52.89 8.77 -7.30
C ALA A 694 53.32 7.39 -7.83
N GLY A 695 52.93 7.08 -9.07
CA GLY A 695 53.32 5.84 -9.76
C GLY A 695 52.56 4.58 -9.34
N THR A 696 51.69 4.65 -8.33
CA THR A 696 50.85 3.51 -7.92
C THR A 696 49.53 3.52 -8.70
N PRO A 697 49.14 2.43 -9.39
CA PRO A 697 47.84 2.35 -10.03
C PRO A 697 46.73 2.10 -9.00
N TYR A 698 45.65 2.86 -9.11
CA TYR A 698 44.43 2.70 -8.31
C TYR A 698 43.25 2.48 -9.24
N LEU A 699 42.26 1.69 -8.79
CA LEU A 699 41.02 1.49 -9.52
C LEU A 699 39.93 2.43 -9.02
N ILE A 700 39.19 3.02 -9.94
CA ILE A 700 38.04 3.87 -9.68
C ILE A 700 36.83 3.15 -10.28
N ARG A 701 35.82 2.90 -9.46
CA ARG A 701 34.55 2.34 -9.88
C ARG A 701 33.49 3.44 -9.88
N ILE A 702 32.77 3.59 -10.98
CA ILE A 702 31.56 4.42 -11.05
C ILE A 702 30.37 3.48 -11.20
N ALA A 703 29.58 3.32 -10.14
CA ALA A 703 28.40 2.47 -10.15
C ALA A 703 27.11 3.30 -10.17
N ALA A 704 26.01 2.65 -10.57
CA ALA A 704 24.65 3.17 -10.42
C ALA A 704 23.97 2.43 -9.25
N PRO A 705 23.48 3.13 -8.21
CA PRO A 705 22.68 2.50 -7.17
C PRO A 705 21.41 1.89 -7.77
N SER A 706 20.86 0.85 -7.15
CA SER A 706 19.69 0.14 -7.69
C SER A 706 18.47 1.06 -7.90
N THR A 707 18.37 2.11 -7.09
CA THR A 707 17.35 3.17 -7.15
C THR A 707 17.57 4.21 -8.24
N ALA A 708 18.77 4.30 -8.83
CA ALA A 708 19.07 5.27 -9.87
C ALA A 708 18.13 5.08 -11.07
N PHE A 709 17.56 6.15 -11.62
CA PHE A 709 16.88 6.05 -12.91
C PHE A 709 17.93 6.08 -14.02
N LEU A 710 18.04 4.98 -14.77
CA LEU A 710 18.91 4.91 -15.95
C LEU A 710 18.05 4.85 -17.21
N GLY A 711 18.48 5.54 -18.26
CA GLY A 711 17.86 5.50 -19.58
C GLY A 711 18.93 5.53 -20.67
N SER A 712 18.50 5.42 -21.93
CA SER A 712 19.41 5.38 -23.09
C SER A 712 20.32 6.61 -23.24
N THR A 713 19.97 7.72 -22.58
CA THR A 713 20.74 8.96 -22.56
C THR A 713 21.64 9.09 -21.33
N SER A 714 21.63 8.11 -20.41
CA SER A 714 22.45 8.14 -19.21
C SER A 714 23.93 8.06 -19.55
N THR A 715 24.71 9.01 -19.05
CA THR A 715 26.15 9.15 -19.28
C THR A 715 26.90 9.42 -17.98
N ALA A 716 27.97 8.66 -17.78
CA ALA A 716 28.92 8.82 -16.69
C ALA A 716 29.90 9.94 -17.02
N ASN A 717 30.34 10.63 -15.97
CA ASN A 717 31.41 11.61 -15.98
C ASN A 717 32.39 11.27 -14.84
N LEU A 718 33.67 11.56 -15.05
CA LEU A 718 34.73 11.41 -14.06
C LEU A 718 35.63 12.64 -14.13
N SER A 719 35.88 13.26 -12.98
CA SER A 719 36.91 14.28 -12.80
C SER A 719 37.84 13.84 -11.68
N ILE A 720 39.15 13.94 -11.94
CA ILE A 720 40.23 13.58 -11.03
C ILE A 720 41.16 14.78 -10.94
N ASN A 721 41.09 15.53 -9.84
CA ASN A 721 41.82 16.78 -9.66
C ASN A 721 42.56 16.78 -8.33
N PRO A 722 43.60 17.62 -8.12
CA PRO A 722 44.14 17.84 -6.79
C PRO A 722 43.01 18.29 -5.85
N ALA A 723 42.94 17.70 -4.65
CA ALA A 723 41.96 18.13 -3.66
C ALA A 723 42.28 19.57 -3.20
N PRO A 724 41.29 20.47 -3.10
CA PRO A 724 41.49 21.76 -2.43
C PRO A 724 42.00 21.54 -1.00
N ALA A 725 42.87 22.44 -0.52
CA ALA A 725 43.30 22.40 0.88
C ALA A 725 42.14 22.80 1.80
N PRO A 726 41.94 22.12 2.95
CA PRO A 726 41.01 22.57 3.97
C PRO A 726 41.43 23.93 4.54
N ALA A 727 40.52 24.58 5.28
CA ALA A 727 40.84 25.83 5.96
C ALA A 727 42.03 25.63 6.93
N PRO A 728 42.92 26.63 7.11
CA PRO A 728 44.06 26.49 8.02
C PRO A 728 43.67 26.10 9.46
N ASN A 729 42.47 26.50 9.86
CA ASN A 729 41.87 26.24 11.16
C ASN A 729 40.81 25.12 11.14
N ASP A 730 40.89 24.21 10.17
CA ASP A 730 40.12 22.96 10.13
C ASP A 730 40.34 22.16 11.43
N ASN A 731 41.58 21.77 11.69
CA ASN A 731 41.90 21.05 12.92
C ASN A 731 41.96 21.99 14.12
N CYS A 732 41.42 21.56 15.27
CA CYS A 732 41.47 22.37 16.48
C CYS A 732 42.89 22.68 16.95
N ALA A 733 43.84 21.77 16.73
CA ALA A 733 45.26 22.00 17.04
C ALA A 733 45.86 23.23 16.33
N ASN A 734 45.22 23.67 15.24
CA ASN A 734 45.62 24.82 14.43
C ASN A 734 44.60 25.97 14.52
N ALA A 735 43.81 26.03 15.61
CA ALA A 735 42.81 27.08 15.82
C ALA A 735 43.41 28.49 15.60
N THR A 736 42.78 29.28 14.74
CA THR A 736 43.23 30.64 14.45
C THR A 736 42.83 31.61 15.56
N VAL A 737 43.68 32.58 15.88
CA VAL A 737 43.35 33.63 16.86
C VAL A 737 42.17 34.46 16.35
N ALA A 738 41.08 34.50 17.12
CA ALA A 738 39.94 35.38 16.86
C ALA A 738 40.18 36.78 17.44
N THR A 739 39.66 37.79 16.75
CA THR A 739 39.65 39.19 17.20
C THR A 739 38.21 39.66 17.43
N VAL A 740 38.04 40.68 18.29
CA VAL A 740 36.76 41.39 18.41
C VAL A 740 36.35 41.95 17.04
N GLY A 741 35.10 41.75 16.66
CA GLY A 741 34.57 42.04 15.33
C GLY A 741 34.43 40.78 14.45
N ALA A 742 34.62 40.95 13.15
CA ALA A 742 34.38 39.92 12.13
C ALA A 742 35.59 38.98 11.95
N ASN A 743 35.35 37.68 12.01
CA ASN A 743 36.34 36.63 11.78
C ASN A 743 35.86 35.75 10.60
N PRO A 744 36.54 35.78 9.44
CA PRO A 744 36.18 34.93 8.31
C PRO A 744 36.32 33.44 8.64
N LEU A 745 35.40 32.63 8.13
CA LEU A 745 35.44 31.18 8.25
C LEU A 745 35.04 30.51 6.94
N ASP A 746 35.54 29.30 6.71
CA ASP A 746 35.11 28.46 5.60
C ASP A 746 35.19 26.98 6.00
N THR A 747 34.02 26.34 6.14
CA THR A 747 33.91 24.91 6.45
C THR A 747 33.77 24.04 5.20
N THR A 748 33.89 24.59 3.98
CA THR A 748 33.57 23.88 2.73
C THR A 748 34.41 22.61 2.55
N GLU A 749 35.69 22.66 2.90
CA GLU A 749 36.66 21.58 2.71
C GLU A 749 37.18 20.98 4.03
N SER A 750 36.72 21.50 5.17
CA SER A 750 37.15 21.06 6.50
C SER A 750 36.63 19.67 6.86
N THR A 751 37.28 19.03 7.82
CA THR A 751 36.83 17.81 8.48
C THR A 751 36.00 18.13 9.71
N ASN A 752 35.53 17.12 10.43
CA ASN A 752 34.89 17.30 11.73
C ASN A 752 35.77 16.65 12.78
N ASP A 753 36.45 17.45 13.61
CA ASP A 753 37.30 16.97 14.69
C ASP A 753 36.81 17.39 16.09
N GLY A 754 35.65 18.06 16.17
CA GLY A 754 35.02 18.50 17.41
C GLY A 754 33.66 17.87 17.73
N ALA A 755 33.22 18.11 18.96
CA ALA A 755 31.90 17.75 19.44
C ALA A 755 31.29 18.90 20.24
N SER A 756 29.97 18.87 20.41
CA SER A 756 29.21 19.89 21.13
C SER A 756 28.02 19.28 21.87
N SER A 757 27.61 19.81 23.02
CA SER A 757 26.50 19.23 23.81
C SER A 757 25.10 19.48 23.24
N CYS A 758 24.91 20.55 22.47
CA CYS A 758 23.60 20.94 21.97
C CYS A 758 23.16 20.20 20.70
N VAL A 759 24.08 19.57 19.98
CA VAL A 759 23.81 18.70 18.81
C VAL A 759 24.84 17.58 18.78
N THR A 760 24.38 16.34 18.58
CA THR A 760 25.28 15.22 18.30
C THR A 760 25.99 15.47 16.96
N PRO A 761 27.34 15.51 16.90
CA PRO A 761 28.06 16.09 15.77
C PRO A 761 27.81 15.32 14.46
N LEU A 762 27.34 16.04 13.43
CA LEU A 762 27.12 15.50 12.08
C LEU A 762 27.83 16.27 10.97
N SER A 763 28.51 17.39 11.24
CA SER A 763 29.10 18.23 10.18
C SER A 763 30.47 18.80 10.51
N ARG A 764 31.11 19.31 9.45
CA ARG A 764 32.43 19.94 9.40
C ARG A 764 32.52 21.13 10.34
N ASP A 765 33.72 21.36 10.86
CA ASP A 765 34.00 22.47 11.75
C ASP A 765 35.27 23.23 11.38
N VAL A 766 35.38 24.40 11.99
CA VAL A 766 36.62 25.16 12.10
C VAL A 766 36.73 25.72 13.51
N TRP A 767 37.96 26.02 13.90
CA TRP A 767 38.27 26.43 15.26
C TRP A 767 38.92 27.80 15.33
N PHE A 768 38.56 28.53 16.38
CA PHE A 768 39.22 29.76 16.76
C PHE A 768 39.71 29.66 18.20
N GLN A 769 40.72 30.42 18.54
CA GLN A 769 41.14 30.63 19.93
C GLN A 769 41.00 32.11 20.30
N TYR A 770 40.56 32.39 21.52
CA TYR A 770 40.37 33.73 22.04
C TYR A 770 40.90 33.82 23.47
N SER A 771 41.77 34.77 23.72
CA SER A 771 42.25 35.12 25.05
C SER A 771 41.66 36.49 25.40
N PRO A 772 40.74 36.59 26.36
CA PRO A 772 40.10 37.84 26.68
C PRO A 772 41.11 38.81 27.32
N PRO A 773 41.01 40.12 27.02
CA PRO A 773 41.90 41.14 27.57
C PRO A 773 41.77 41.26 29.11
N GLY A 774 40.53 41.24 29.61
CA GLY A 774 40.19 41.21 31.03
C GLY A 774 39.06 40.21 31.34
N PRO A 775 38.66 40.06 32.61
CA PRO A 775 37.42 39.37 32.97
C PRO A 775 36.20 40.11 32.40
N GLY A 776 35.26 39.39 31.80
CA GLY A 776 34.14 40.02 31.11
C GLY A 776 33.20 39.05 30.41
N LYS A 777 32.32 39.58 29.56
CA LYS A 777 31.25 38.84 28.87
C LYS A 777 31.54 38.74 27.37
N LEU A 778 31.62 37.51 26.89
CA LEU A 778 31.75 37.16 25.48
C LEU A 778 30.36 37.03 24.83
N ARG A 779 30.23 37.62 23.63
CA ARG A 779 29.15 37.39 22.69
C ARG A 779 29.73 36.88 21.37
N LEU A 780 29.16 35.80 20.86
CA LEU A 780 29.51 35.22 19.57
C LEU A 780 28.24 35.08 18.74
N ALA A 781 28.32 35.40 17.45
CA ALA A 781 27.21 35.24 16.53
C ALA A 781 27.69 34.83 15.14
N THR A 782 27.07 33.80 14.55
CA THR A 782 27.29 33.41 13.16
C THR A 782 26.28 34.05 12.20
N CYS A 783 25.35 34.86 12.72
CA CYS A 783 24.39 35.64 11.95
C CYS A 783 24.63 37.15 12.11
N PRO A 784 24.42 37.95 11.05
CA PRO A 784 24.03 37.55 9.68
C PRO A 784 25.20 37.00 8.83
N GLY A 785 26.31 36.58 9.45
CA GLY A 785 27.56 36.19 8.77
C GLY A 785 27.55 34.87 8.02
N THR A 786 26.54 34.01 8.20
CA THR A 786 26.38 32.72 7.53
C THR A 786 24.94 32.56 7.03
N THR A 787 24.75 31.74 5.99
CA THR A 787 23.43 31.45 5.40
C THR A 787 22.96 30.02 5.64
N TRP A 788 23.77 29.22 6.31
CA TRP A 788 23.54 27.81 6.63
C TRP A 788 23.35 27.62 8.13
N ASN A 789 22.86 26.44 8.53
CA ASN A 789 22.57 26.14 9.93
C ASN A 789 23.87 25.82 10.69
N THR A 790 24.23 26.65 11.65
CA THR A 790 25.49 26.53 12.41
C THR A 790 25.26 25.90 13.76
N VAL A 791 26.31 25.30 14.33
CA VAL A 791 26.43 24.94 15.74
C VAL A 791 27.68 25.61 16.28
N LEU A 792 27.52 26.39 17.32
CA LEU A 792 28.58 27.13 17.98
C LEU A 792 28.81 26.55 19.38
N SER A 793 30.07 26.31 19.74
CA SER A 793 30.44 25.90 21.11
C SER A 793 31.74 26.57 21.57
N VAL A 794 31.88 26.77 22.88
CA VAL A 794 33.05 27.39 23.49
C VAL A 794 33.61 26.46 24.56
N HIS A 795 34.92 26.19 24.49
CA HIS A 795 35.64 25.25 25.34
C HIS A 795 36.76 25.96 26.08
N GLU A 796 36.94 25.64 27.36
CA GLU A 796 37.97 26.24 28.21
C GLU A 796 39.31 25.50 28.15
N GLY A 797 40.40 26.24 27.96
CA GLY A 797 41.78 25.78 28.11
C GLY A 797 42.32 24.91 26.97
N SER A 798 41.47 24.08 26.34
CA SER A 798 41.85 23.24 25.19
C SER A 798 40.66 22.89 24.32
N CYS A 799 40.94 22.37 23.13
CA CYS A 799 39.99 21.83 22.15
C CYS A 799 38.91 20.89 22.70
N PHE A 800 39.26 20.11 23.72
CA PHE A 800 38.39 19.12 24.35
C PHE A 800 38.32 19.35 25.86
N GLY A 801 38.48 20.61 26.28
CA GLY A 801 38.30 21.03 27.65
C GLY A 801 36.83 21.09 28.05
N THR A 802 36.54 21.77 29.15
CA THR A 802 35.15 21.96 29.60
C THR A 802 34.39 22.82 28.58
N GLU A 803 33.32 22.29 28.00
CA GLU A 803 32.40 23.08 27.17
C GLU A 803 31.60 24.01 28.08
N LEU A 804 31.77 25.31 27.90
CA LEU A 804 31.14 26.35 28.72
C LEU A 804 29.78 26.77 28.18
N ALA A 805 29.60 26.73 26.86
CA ALA A 805 28.35 27.08 26.20
C ALA A 805 28.25 26.42 24.83
N CYS A 806 27.02 26.10 24.44
CA CYS A 806 26.68 25.58 23.12
C CYS A 806 25.38 26.21 22.64
N ASN A 807 25.31 26.56 21.36
CA ASN A 807 24.08 26.97 20.71
C ASN A 807 24.00 26.45 19.28
N ASP A 808 22.89 25.80 18.96
CA ASP A 808 22.53 25.36 17.60
C ASP A 808 21.77 26.50 16.91
N ASN A 809 20.53 26.73 17.35
CA ASN A 809 19.68 27.78 16.84
C ASN A 809 19.48 28.88 17.89
N ALA A 810 19.71 30.14 17.52
CA ALA A 810 19.51 31.28 18.41
C ALA A 810 18.02 31.59 18.65
N GLY A 811 17.14 31.23 17.71
CA GLY A 811 15.69 31.41 17.86
C GLY A 811 15.22 32.87 17.90
N VAL A 812 16.01 33.82 17.38
CA VAL A 812 15.68 35.26 17.35
C VAL A 812 15.31 35.73 15.95
N THR A 813 14.48 36.77 15.84
CA THR A 813 14.08 37.33 14.54
C THR A 813 15.30 37.78 13.74
N GLY A 814 15.49 37.22 12.53
CA GLY A 814 16.66 37.46 11.69
C GLY A 814 17.83 36.49 11.92
N CYS A 815 17.72 35.56 12.86
CA CYS A 815 18.70 34.53 13.16
C CYS A 815 18.02 33.30 13.79
N SER A 816 17.35 32.52 12.94
CA SER A 816 16.54 31.36 13.37
C SER A 816 17.22 30.01 13.16
N GLN A 817 18.22 29.94 12.29
CA GLN A 817 18.98 28.72 11.97
C GLN A 817 20.47 28.84 12.32
N GLN A 818 20.94 30.05 12.61
CA GLN A 818 22.31 30.32 13.02
C GLN A 818 22.40 30.41 14.53
N SER A 819 23.64 30.41 15.03
CA SER A 819 23.93 30.32 16.45
C SER A 819 24.34 31.67 17.05
N ILE A 820 23.90 31.90 18.29
CA ILE A 820 24.35 33.00 19.12
C ILE A 820 24.64 32.45 20.52
N ILE A 821 25.84 32.72 21.04
CA ILE A 821 26.16 32.60 22.47
C ILE A 821 26.30 34.02 22.99
N SER A 822 25.51 34.40 24.00
CA SER A 822 25.54 35.74 24.60
C SER A 822 25.83 35.66 26.09
N ASN A 823 26.46 36.71 26.63
CA ASN A 823 26.74 36.87 28.07
C ASN A 823 27.56 35.73 28.69
N LEU A 824 28.42 35.06 27.90
CA LEU A 824 29.30 34.02 28.42
C LEU A 824 30.43 34.67 29.21
N ARG A 825 30.47 34.47 30.53
CA ARG A 825 31.53 35.02 31.39
C ARG A 825 32.86 34.30 31.14
N LEU A 826 33.91 35.07 30.87
CA LEU A 826 35.28 34.58 30.69
C LEU A 826 36.22 35.24 31.70
N GLN A 827 37.31 34.54 32.04
CA GLN A 827 38.35 35.02 32.93
C GLN A 827 39.59 35.45 32.14
N SER A 828 40.27 36.48 32.64
CA SER A 828 41.58 36.88 32.09
C SER A 828 42.63 35.79 32.32
N GLY A 829 43.60 35.69 31.41
CA GLY A 829 44.69 34.71 31.47
C GLY A 829 44.34 33.30 31.01
N THR A 830 43.07 33.03 30.65
CA THR A 830 42.63 31.74 30.09
C THR A 830 42.37 31.86 28.59
N THR A 831 42.87 30.90 27.81
CA THR A 831 42.55 30.80 26.38
C THR A 831 41.33 29.91 26.20
N TYR A 832 40.37 30.39 25.41
CA TYR A 832 39.13 29.69 25.08
C TYR A 832 39.14 29.29 23.61
N PHE A 833 38.61 28.10 23.31
CA PHE A 833 38.49 27.55 21.96
C PHE A 833 37.04 27.64 21.51
N ILE A 834 36.82 28.28 20.36
CA ILE A 834 35.51 28.52 19.78
C ILE A 834 35.38 27.64 18.55
N ARG A 835 34.43 26.72 18.56
CA ARG A 835 34.14 25.83 17.43
C ARG A 835 32.93 26.35 16.68
N VAL A 836 33.06 26.47 15.36
CA VAL A 836 31.93 26.74 14.46
C VAL A 836 31.75 25.54 13.53
N GLY A 837 30.67 24.78 13.71
CA GLY A 837 30.32 23.65 12.86
C GLY A 837 28.95 23.80 12.22
N GLY A 838 28.56 22.84 11.37
CA GLY A 838 27.19 22.72 10.86
C GLY A 838 26.33 21.75 11.67
N ASN A 839 25.01 21.97 11.71
CA ASN A 839 24.08 21.06 12.39
C ASN A 839 23.89 19.74 11.62
N THR A 840 23.88 19.80 10.29
CA THR A 840 23.69 18.62 9.42
C THR A 840 24.87 18.42 8.48
N THR A 841 25.04 17.22 7.94
CA THR A 841 26.10 16.87 6.97
C THR A 841 26.13 17.76 5.73
N THR A 842 25.03 18.46 5.43
CA THR A 842 24.88 19.36 4.28
C THR A 842 24.95 20.83 4.66
N ALA A 843 25.02 21.17 5.95
CA ALA A 843 25.18 22.54 6.43
C ALA A 843 26.66 22.86 6.59
N PHE A 844 27.22 23.56 5.60
CA PHE A 844 28.60 24.02 5.59
C PHE A 844 28.75 25.18 4.59
N GLY A 845 29.89 25.86 4.63
CA GLY A 845 30.26 26.86 3.63
C GLY A 845 31.12 27.97 4.21
N ALA A 846 31.37 28.99 3.39
CA ALA A 846 31.99 30.23 3.83
C ALA A 846 31.04 31.10 4.65
N GLY A 847 31.61 31.97 5.48
CA GLY A 847 30.89 32.99 6.24
C GLY A 847 31.77 33.76 7.21
N THR A 848 31.13 34.33 8.24
CA THR A 848 31.78 35.15 9.26
C THR A 848 31.26 34.80 10.66
N LEU A 849 32.18 34.60 11.61
CA LEU A 849 31.91 34.60 13.04
C LEU A 849 32.15 36.02 13.58
N THR A 850 31.12 36.62 14.18
CA THR A 850 31.23 37.93 14.83
C THR A 850 31.44 37.72 16.34
N LEU A 851 32.54 38.28 16.85
CA LEU A 851 32.90 38.26 18.26
C LEU A 851 32.71 39.66 18.86
N GLY A 852 32.03 39.75 20.00
CA GLY A 852 31.95 40.94 20.84
C GLY A 852 32.39 40.59 22.25
N PHE A 853 33.10 41.49 22.92
CA PHE A 853 33.53 41.31 24.30
C PHE A 853 33.38 42.62 25.06
N THR A 854 32.87 42.53 26.28
CA THR A 854 32.71 43.68 27.18
C THR A 854 33.34 43.31 28.51
N CYS A 855 34.30 44.12 28.97
CA CYS A 855 34.94 43.91 30.26
C CYS A 855 33.97 44.19 31.41
N ASP A 856 34.11 43.47 32.53
CA ASP A 856 33.16 43.59 33.66
C ASP A 856 33.17 44.99 34.32
N ALA A 857 34.25 45.76 34.15
CA ALA A 857 34.40 47.11 34.71
C ALA A 857 34.25 48.24 33.66
N ASP A 858 33.82 47.91 32.44
CA ASP A 858 33.57 48.88 31.35
C ASP A 858 32.09 49.31 31.42
N PHE A 859 31.86 50.50 31.95
CA PHE A 859 30.56 51.06 32.29
C PHE A 859 30.23 52.35 31.52
N ASP A 860 31.21 53.17 31.13
CA ASP A 860 30.97 54.48 30.53
C ASP A 860 32.10 54.97 29.60
N ASP A 861 31.70 55.49 28.45
CA ASP A 861 32.54 56.04 27.38
C ASP A 861 32.97 57.51 27.63
N GLY A 862 32.85 57.99 28.87
CA GLY A 862 33.10 59.38 29.25
C GLY A 862 31.94 60.33 28.96
N THR A 863 30.79 59.83 28.50
CA THR A 863 29.58 60.65 28.32
C THR A 863 28.74 60.80 29.59
N GLY A 864 29.01 59.99 30.61
CA GLY A 864 28.22 59.89 31.83
C GLY A 864 26.82 59.30 31.61
N THR A 865 26.62 58.56 30.51
CA THR A 865 25.32 57.96 30.15
C THR A 865 25.24 56.47 30.49
N GLY A 866 26.35 55.84 30.89
CA GLY A 866 26.45 54.41 31.15
C GLY A 866 26.61 53.58 29.88
N THR A 867 27.30 54.13 28.88
CA THR A 867 27.53 53.46 27.59
C THR A 867 28.96 52.91 27.56
N PRO A 868 29.18 51.59 27.55
CA PRO A 868 30.54 51.00 27.48
C PRO A 868 31.24 51.27 26.14
N ASP A 869 32.56 51.49 26.13
CA ASP A 869 33.38 51.72 24.92
C ASP A 869 34.47 50.67 24.64
N GLY A 870 34.56 49.65 25.50
CA GLY A 870 35.59 48.60 25.44
C GLY A 870 36.85 48.93 26.23
N GLY A 871 36.93 50.11 26.86
CA GLY A 871 37.99 50.50 27.78
C GLY A 871 37.57 50.33 29.24
N VAL A 872 38.57 50.20 30.13
CA VAL A 872 38.36 50.36 31.58
C VAL A 872 39.25 51.52 32.02
N THR A 873 38.61 52.66 32.26
CA THR A 873 39.21 53.99 32.43
C THR A 873 38.59 54.72 33.62
N ILE A 874 39.15 55.88 33.98
CA ILE A 874 38.62 56.66 35.12
C ILE A 874 37.13 57.02 34.96
N ASP A 875 36.65 57.15 33.73
CA ASP A 875 35.26 57.50 33.43
C ASP A 875 34.30 56.39 33.90
N ASP A 876 34.69 55.12 33.74
CA ASP A 876 33.95 53.95 34.24
C ASP A 876 33.86 53.94 35.77
N LEU A 877 34.97 54.21 36.45
CA LEU A 877 35.01 54.28 37.91
C LEU A 877 34.11 55.40 38.43
N LEU A 878 34.17 56.59 37.81
CA LEU A 878 33.37 57.73 38.22
C LEU A 878 31.87 57.47 37.99
N TYR A 879 31.51 56.88 36.85
CA TYR A 879 30.13 56.52 36.57
C TYR A 879 29.62 55.43 37.54
N TYR A 880 30.40 54.36 37.75
CA TYR A 880 30.03 53.26 38.64
C TYR A 880 29.79 53.76 40.07
N LEU A 881 30.67 54.59 40.62
CA LEU A 881 30.49 55.14 41.97
C LEU A 881 29.20 55.96 42.08
N ALA A 882 28.84 56.73 41.05
CA ALA A 882 27.61 57.52 41.05
C ALA A 882 26.35 56.63 41.04
N ILE A 883 26.33 55.55 40.27
CA ILE A 883 25.19 54.61 40.24
C ILE A 883 25.15 53.74 41.51
N PHE A 884 26.31 53.43 42.09
CA PHE A 884 26.42 52.71 43.35
C PHE A 884 25.86 53.52 44.53
N GLU A 885 26.29 54.78 44.69
CA GLU A 885 25.80 55.67 45.75
C GLU A 885 24.29 55.95 45.66
N SER A 886 23.74 55.90 44.43
CA SER A 886 22.30 56.07 44.19
C SER A 886 21.49 54.77 44.29
N GLY A 887 22.15 53.63 44.56
CA GLY A 887 21.50 52.32 44.69
C GLY A 887 20.81 51.86 43.41
N VAL A 888 21.33 52.28 42.25
CA VAL A 888 20.78 51.90 40.94
C VAL A 888 21.14 50.45 40.67
N ILE A 889 20.17 49.65 40.23
CA ILE A 889 20.33 48.21 40.00
C ILE A 889 21.43 47.84 38.99
N ALA A 890 21.89 48.79 38.16
CA ALA A 890 23.04 48.58 37.28
C ALA A 890 24.37 48.41 38.05
N ALA A 891 24.43 48.87 39.31
CA ALA A 891 25.58 48.71 40.18
C ALA A 891 25.61 47.34 40.89
N ASP A 892 24.49 46.59 40.89
CA ASP A 892 24.39 45.22 41.41
C ASP A 892 25.09 44.26 40.42
N VAL A 893 26.35 43.97 40.70
CA VAL A 893 27.26 43.22 39.86
C VAL A 893 27.73 41.92 40.51
N ASP A 894 27.58 41.73 41.82
CA ASP A 894 28.02 40.53 42.55
C ASP A 894 27.25 40.28 43.86
N ASP A 895 26.95 39.00 44.12
CA ASP A 895 26.21 38.47 45.28
C ASP A 895 27.13 38.14 46.47
N GLY A 896 28.36 38.65 46.46
CA GLY A 896 29.41 38.32 47.43
C GLY A 896 30.16 37.03 47.11
N SER A 897 29.87 36.35 45.99
CA SER A 897 30.63 35.18 45.55
C SER A 897 31.95 35.53 44.84
N GLY A 898 32.12 36.77 44.39
CA GLY A 898 33.23 37.20 43.54
C GLY A 898 33.15 36.66 42.10
N THR A 899 31.99 36.16 41.67
CA THR A 899 31.79 35.55 40.35
C THR A 899 31.12 36.50 39.35
N GLY A 900 30.69 37.67 39.80
CA GLY A 900 29.96 38.65 39.02
C GLY A 900 28.49 38.26 38.88
N THR A 901 27.90 37.59 39.87
CA THR A 901 26.50 37.16 39.83
C THR A 901 25.66 38.13 40.64
N PRO A 902 24.73 38.91 40.05
CA PRO A 902 23.91 39.87 40.80
C PRO A 902 22.88 39.17 41.74
N ASP A 903 22.58 39.74 42.91
CA ASP A 903 21.56 39.22 43.85
C ASP A 903 20.31 40.10 44.02
N GLY A 904 20.24 41.21 43.31
CA GLY A 904 19.17 42.20 43.41
C GLY A 904 19.45 43.32 44.40
N GLY A 905 20.57 43.28 45.13
CA GLY A 905 21.02 44.29 46.08
C GLY A 905 22.21 45.09 45.57
N VAL A 906 22.27 46.38 45.90
CA VAL A 906 23.50 47.18 45.74
C VAL A 906 24.15 47.30 47.10
N THR A 907 25.21 46.53 47.33
CA THR A 907 25.88 46.33 48.61
C THR A 907 27.38 46.52 48.49
N ILE A 908 28.10 46.46 49.62
CA ILE A 908 29.56 46.61 49.58
C ILE A 908 30.25 45.55 48.73
N ASP A 909 29.64 44.38 48.57
CA ASP A 909 30.19 43.28 47.80
C ASP A 909 30.30 43.63 46.31
N ASP A 910 29.33 44.38 45.78
CA ASP A 910 29.35 44.91 44.40
C ASP A 910 30.50 45.88 44.15
N LEU A 911 30.68 46.83 45.07
CA LEU A 911 31.75 47.83 44.96
C LEU A 911 33.13 47.15 45.03
N LEU A 912 33.29 46.16 45.93
CA LEU A 912 34.52 45.39 46.04
C LEU A 912 34.77 44.57 44.77
N TYR A 913 33.73 43.93 44.21
CA TYR A 913 33.83 43.23 42.94
C TYR A 913 34.28 44.17 41.81
N PHE A 914 33.60 45.30 41.65
CA PHE A 914 33.92 46.29 40.61
C PHE A 914 35.36 46.79 40.72
N LEU A 915 35.81 47.21 41.92
CA LEU A 915 37.16 47.76 42.10
C LEU A 915 38.26 46.74 41.74
N VAL A 916 38.06 45.46 42.08
CA VAL A 916 38.99 44.39 41.70
C VAL A 916 39.05 44.23 40.18
N ARG A 917 37.92 44.33 39.47
CA ARG A 917 37.88 44.25 38.00
C ARG A 917 38.41 45.51 37.33
N PHE A 918 38.17 46.67 37.93
CA PHE A 918 38.71 47.95 37.50
C PHE A 918 40.24 47.96 37.53
N GLU A 919 40.84 47.49 38.63
CA GLU A 919 42.30 47.35 38.75
C GLU A 919 42.89 46.30 37.79
N ALA A 920 42.13 45.25 37.47
CA ALA A 920 42.54 44.24 36.49
C ALA A 920 42.51 44.77 35.04
N GLY A 921 41.65 45.77 34.78
CA GLY A 921 41.50 46.42 33.49
C GLY A 921 40.85 45.55 32.40
N CYS A 922 40.97 46.08 31.19
CA CYS A 922 40.80 45.43 29.90
C CYS A 922 42.16 45.59 29.19
#